data_AF-L8GUY8-F1
#
_entry.id   AF-L8GUY8-F1
#
_cell.length_a   1.000
_cell.length_b   1.000
_cell.length_c   1.000
_cell.angle_alpha   90.00
_cell.angle_beta   90.00
_cell.angle_gamma   90.00
#
_symmetry.space_group_name_H-M   'P 1'
#
loop_
_entity.id
_entity.type
_entity.pdbx_description
1 polymer ?
#
loop_
_entity_poly.entity_id
_entity_poly.type
_entity_poly.pdbx_seq_one_letter_code
_entity_poly.pdbx_strand_id
1 'polypeptide(L)'
;MWESEHPPAEHKTSRGPLALAVCLLAVLVVVPDQAALAADLPVPPGSYFDNLNITSLTGRLVGGSFTVKRLTVDLCRSGASATEVDLNNVTVLERATVCALGYVQIKKFNMSATANVSISSTQSTVTLDYNSFYSGSLNALSSTAKVWIGGNCSLTSPNTSYSYGACNLNTVTVARASGYVSIKSGDRFCAGSSFPGPLAVDLTRSAGTPSSVRPARSIVGDLALPNKWAAKWEWGYWGTVTPNVTEKTIQLVSNAWPNKVFWLVHNESIPALRADGVYRLSFSMRFDSMTNQASNLTRLMATIINLDTAPANLQYAPALWNTSKTYAKAELGGLVPTIGRWYNYSNINLVPTSHWAHKTRLAFRFEAVGNTNVYKISFKDIRFELVSANYATPTLLTKDSELVVLPRPAAALDANPQTDCPHKKSNLKPWHWASTWGSAGVPKPGSIVTLPANSSVLISACSLPAGSGSEPVYFESIVVPAGSELVFADTAIALKLRTIKVSGKLSIGSPTCRLSSSITLTFNGTRAGAVAGGDKGIFSYVGSTVDIHGKQFHPTWTRLAATARTQDDRVYLQEAVNWEVGQQVVVTTTVYKDKEDPQNEVRTIAAVSSNRKIVQFTQPLDFTHYAGQEYQAEVALLSRRIVVQGDAGSENDEFGAQVRRLTNRLTWAVTVGPSQVMGVGRFSGVRVYRGGQKNVLGSYPLHFHLVGNCPTCHIKDCAVERSFFRCFTLHQTHDALVTRNVAFNAWGHCYYLEEGVEENNTLSRPPAAGRRARPSRPRPTCCSRRTWRRRRPTGLARTNPRYANVKPDQRPALKFDGNSMHSSGSFFVYGGCLYVGGRLWYDTDGVQTYLTGREERQTYFQNGTQTWLKLTNVKAFLCNKGVNHWGDRPEVRGYEAHDIVRSGQLFSQSWMNNAIINAHSNHSLDFPKSSGFQFYDTWSSAILSNITFRNYKSIPGYTGDPEANQVVLLGMTHSDQYKPQQIAATTNLRFDNCDDSMRVHIKNRDTGSSRYYSILDFDGSVVGKNDGKAYILGSATTNWYKWSSACFLKKEWNVWACPKGTREISTLNFAVPRNNFIGSPGNTTHVGYTALWGPEFTETQGRNTSAAVTQWPGISGVDGTGWYFKLDKGAPQFLRVGVAMLMTNRTVYLALPYPAGTTFQVYVNSTWWTGYRRNTTQVDSPAKVWAGDGYKWHFNGRHLFLKLHNLVADPNRTFRRDGAHILGIEDSQKYEITATCPAGTTTADGFCTVADNWPTPSSYWTPTP
;
A
#
# COMPACT_ATOMS: atom_id res chain seq x y z
N MET A 1 -10.97 47.56 -7.55
CA MET A 1 -10.95 47.78 -9.01
C MET A 1 -11.82 46.66 -9.59
N TRP A 2 -13.14 46.82 -9.47
CA TRP A 2 -14.04 47.53 -10.40
C TRP A 2 -14.44 46.57 -11.55
N GLU A 3 -15.69 46.11 -11.66
CA GLU A 3 -16.94 46.84 -12.02
C GLU A 3 -16.96 47.23 -13.51
N SER A 4 -18.03 47.11 -14.30
CA SER A 4 -19.43 46.60 -14.11
C SER A 4 -19.99 46.12 -15.49
N GLU A 5 -21.25 45.78 -15.84
CA GLU A 5 -22.61 46.00 -15.29
C GLU A 5 -23.62 44.83 -15.57
N HIS A 6 -24.59 44.71 -14.66
CA HIS A 6 -26.04 44.52 -14.88
C HIS A 6 -26.73 45.67 -14.06
N PRO A 7 -28.05 46.01 -14.13
CA PRO A 7 -29.24 45.23 -14.54
C PRO A 7 -30.17 46.11 -15.44
N PRO A 8 -31.45 46.49 -15.13
CA PRO A 8 -32.65 45.82 -14.59
C PRO A 8 -33.77 45.64 -15.66
N ALA A 9 -34.72 44.69 -15.63
CA ALA A 9 -35.60 44.14 -14.58
C ALA A 9 -36.88 44.95 -14.30
N GLU A 10 -38.03 44.28 -14.22
CA GLU A 10 -39.13 44.70 -13.33
C GLU A 10 -39.87 43.48 -12.74
N HIS A 11 -40.48 43.66 -11.56
CA HIS A 11 -41.09 42.61 -10.75
C HIS A 11 -42.61 42.76 -10.66
N LYS A 12 -43.31 41.64 -10.42
CA LYS A 12 -44.31 41.56 -9.35
C LYS A 12 -44.45 40.14 -8.80
N THR A 13 -44.95 40.03 -7.57
CA THR A 13 -44.80 38.84 -6.72
C THR A 13 -46.08 38.55 -5.93
N SER A 14 -46.38 37.26 -5.71
CA SER A 14 -47.30 36.83 -4.65
C SER A 14 -47.00 35.39 -4.19
N ARG A 15 -47.24 35.16 -2.91
CA ARG A 15 -46.74 34.07 -2.05
C ARG A 15 -47.41 32.70 -2.33
N GLY A 16 -46.71 31.60 -2.01
CA GLY A 16 -47.27 30.23 -1.91
C GLY A 16 -48.09 29.97 -0.63
N PRO A 17 -48.48 28.71 -0.31
CA PRO A 17 -47.49 27.69 0.09
C PRO A 17 -47.80 26.23 -0.38
N LEU A 18 -47.19 25.24 0.30
CA LEU A 18 -47.22 23.76 0.14
C LEU A 18 -48.65 23.16 -0.03
N ALA A 19 -48.90 21.95 -0.58
CA ALA A 19 -48.12 20.70 -0.53
C ALA A 19 -48.46 19.65 -1.64
N LEU A 20 -47.84 18.46 -1.55
CA LEU A 20 -47.93 17.24 -2.39
C LEU A 20 -49.30 16.92 -3.04
N ALA A 21 -49.31 16.44 -4.31
CA ALA A 21 -49.47 15.01 -4.67
C ALA A 21 -49.82 14.71 -6.17
N VAL A 22 -49.29 13.58 -6.67
CA VAL A 22 -49.87 12.67 -7.70
C VAL A 22 -49.98 13.09 -9.19
N CYS A 23 -49.62 12.12 -10.05
CA CYS A 23 -49.89 11.90 -11.49
C CYS A 23 -50.17 13.08 -12.44
N LEU A 24 -49.24 13.31 -13.38
CA LEU A 24 -49.49 13.95 -14.66
C LEU A 24 -49.42 12.91 -15.79
N LEU A 25 -50.58 12.40 -16.23
CA LEU A 25 -50.72 11.82 -17.57
C LEU A 25 -50.85 12.98 -18.57
N ALA A 26 -49.79 13.28 -19.32
CA ALA A 26 -49.86 14.20 -20.44
C ALA A 26 -50.48 13.48 -21.66
N VAL A 27 -51.81 13.44 -21.73
CA VAL A 27 -52.53 12.98 -22.93
C VAL A 27 -52.46 14.08 -23.99
N LEU A 28 -51.62 13.89 -25.01
CA LEU A 28 -51.51 14.83 -26.12
C LEU A 28 -52.69 14.63 -27.09
N VAL A 29 -53.78 15.35 -26.89
CA VAL A 29 -54.91 15.39 -27.82
C VAL A 29 -54.60 16.42 -28.92
N VAL A 30 -54.54 15.98 -30.18
CA VAL A 30 -54.46 16.86 -31.35
C VAL A 30 -55.50 16.40 -32.37
N VAL A 31 -56.44 17.29 -32.65
CA VAL A 31 -57.46 17.22 -33.72
C VAL A 31 -57.76 18.68 -34.14
N PRO A 32 -58.21 18.94 -35.38
CA PRO A 32 -57.40 19.81 -36.22
C PRO A 32 -58.11 21.11 -36.65
N ASP A 33 -57.33 22.12 -37.05
CA ASP A 33 -57.24 22.53 -38.45
C ASP A 33 -56.15 23.61 -38.66
N GLN A 34 -55.62 23.68 -39.88
CA GLN A 34 -54.75 24.75 -40.41
C GLN A 34 -53.55 25.22 -39.56
N ALA A 35 -52.64 24.30 -39.21
CA ALA A 35 -51.27 24.66 -38.80
C ALA A 35 -50.23 23.68 -39.37
N ALA A 36 -49.41 24.13 -40.33
CA ALA A 36 -48.31 23.34 -40.89
C ALA A 36 -47.07 23.39 -39.98
N LEU A 37 -46.93 22.43 -39.08
CA LEU A 37 -45.80 22.35 -38.14
C LEU A 37 -44.54 21.74 -38.81
N ALA A 38 -43.65 22.62 -39.30
CA ALA A 38 -42.35 22.25 -39.86
C ALA A 38 -41.27 22.16 -38.76
N ALA A 39 -41.41 21.21 -37.83
CA ALA A 39 -40.50 21.05 -36.69
C ALA A 39 -40.30 19.59 -36.27
N ASP A 40 -39.13 19.30 -35.71
CA ASP A 40 -38.83 18.00 -35.10
C ASP A 40 -39.47 17.88 -33.71
N LEU A 41 -40.27 16.82 -33.51
CA LEU A 41 -41.11 16.66 -32.31
C LEU A 41 -40.55 15.57 -31.39
N PRO A 42 -40.16 15.89 -30.12
CA PRO A 42 -39.50 14.94 -29.24
C PRO A 42 -40.47 14.04 -28.46
N VAL A 43 -40.21 12.73 -28.48
CA VAL A 43 -40.99 11.71 -27.75
C VAL A 43 -40.17 11.11 -26.60
N PRO A 44 -40.67 11.09 -25.35
CA PRO A 44 -39.99 10.43 -24.24
C PRO A 44 -39.74 8.93 -24.48
N PRO A 45 -38.56 8.38 -24.10
CA PRO A 45 -38.34 6.94 -24.13
C PRO A 45 -39.34 6.20 -23.24
N GLY A 46 -40.07 5.23 -23.80
CA GLY A 46 -41.06 4.42 -23.09
C GLY A 46 -42.51 4.88 -23.23
N SER A 47 -42.80 5.94 -24.00
CA SER A 47 -44.19 6.37 -24.27
C SER A 47 -45.06 5.27 -24.89
N TYR A 48 -46.35 5.27 -24.54
CA TYR A 48 -47.37 4.35 -25.04
C TYR A 48 -48.57 5.12 -25.61
N PHE A 49 -49.11 4.68 -26.75
CA PHE A 49 -50.28 5.28 -27.41
C PHE A 49 -51.29 4.21 -27.85
N ASP A 50 -52.58 4.36 -27.57
CA ASP A 50 -53.61 3.46 -28.15
C ASP A 50 -53.82 3.72 -29.66
N ASN A 51 -53.78 4.98 -30.08
CA ASN A 51 -53.81 5.37 -31.48
C ASN A 51 -52.77 6.47 -31.73
N LEU A 52 -52.05 6.40 -32.84
CA LEU A 52 -51.28 7.52 -33.38
C LEU A 52 -51.66 7.70 -34.85
N ASN A 53 -52.27 8.83 -35.17
CA ASN A 53 -52.70 9.18 -36.52
C ASN A 53 -51.86 10.36 -37.03
N ILE A 54 -51.19 10.20 -38.17
CA ILE A 54 -50.36 11.21 -38.83
C ILE A 54 -50.99 11.52 -40.18
N THR A 55 -51.58 12.71 -40.34
CA THR A 55 -52.30 13.15 -41.55
C THR A 55 -51.52 14.19 -42.35
N SER A 56 -50.62 14.94 -41.71
CA SER A 56 -49.63 15.81 -42.36
C SER A 56 -48.41 15.98 -41.44
N LEU A 57 -47.21 15.94 -41.99
CA LEU A 57 -45.95 16.20 -41.27
C LEU A 57 -44.88 16.68 -42.26
N THR A 58 -44.06 17.65 -41.85
CA THR A 58 -42.92 18.19 -42.61
C THR A 58 -41.65 18.26 -41.76
N GLY A 59 -41.49 17.27 -40.87
CA GLY A 59 -40.40 17.16 -39.90
C GLY A 59 -40.32 15.73 -39.33
N ARG A 60 -39.53 15.53 -38.28
CA ARG A 60 -39.19 14.20 -37.75
C ARG A 60 -39.64 13.98 -36.31
N LEU A 61 -39.99 12.75 -35.95
CA LEU A 61 -40.18 12.38 -34.54
C LEU A 61 -38.82 12.01 -33.91
N VAL A 62 -38.26 12.93 -33.12
CA VAL A 62 -36.88 12.87 -32.58
C VAL A 62 -36.92 12.53 -31.09
N GLY A 63 -37.21 11.25 -30.81
CA GLY A 63 -37.41 10.75 -29.45
C GLY A 63 -36.83 9.36 -29.21
N GLY A 64 -37.09 8.85 -28.00
CA GLY A 64 -36.77 7.47 -27.62
C GLY A 64 -37.74 6.45 -28.22
N SER A 65 -37.50 5.16 -27.95
CA SER A 65 -38.42 4.08 -28.34
C SER A 65 -39.80 4.28 -27.74
N PHE A 66 -40.85 4.20 -28.55
CA PHE A 66 -42.23 4.25 -28.10
C PHE A 66 -43.07 3.10 -28.67
N THR A 67 -44.15 2.79 -27.97
CA THR A 67 -45.10 1.73 -28.33
C THR A 67 -46.42 2.36 -28.75
N VAL A 68 -47.04 1.83 -29.79
CA VAL A 68 -48.37 2.23 -30.25
C VAL A 68 -49.21 0.99 -30.52
N LYS A 69 -50.49 1.01 -30.17
CA LYS A 69 -51.39 -0.11 -30.42
C LYS A 69 -51.87 -0.10 -31.87
N ARG A 70 -52.38 1.03 -32.36
CA ARG A 70 -52.75 1.25 -33.77
C ARG A 70 -52.06 2.50 -34.35
N LEU A 71 -51.27 2.32 -35.39
CA LEU A 71 -50.56 3.38 -36.12
C LEU A 71 -51.26 3.65 -37.46
N THR A 72 -51.62 4.90 -37.73
CA THR A 72 -52.14 5.33 -39.02
C THR A 72 -51.29 6.47 -39.56
N VAL A 73 -50.77 6.33 -40.77
CA VAL A 73 -50.19 7.42 -41.56
C VAL A 73 -51.11 7.57 -42.78
N ASP A 74 -51.89 8.64 -42.88
CA ASP A 74 -52.82 8.87 -43.99
C ASP A 74 -52.57 10.23 -44.64
N LEU A 75 -51.54 10.26 -45.48
CA LEU A 75 -51.18 11.43 -46.29
C LEU A 75 -52.04 11.53 -47.56
N CYS A 76 -52.79 10.48 -47.91
CA CYS A 76 -53.59 10.43 -49.14
C CYS A 76 -54.78 11.39 -49.14
N ARG A 77 -55.33 11.70 -47.96
CA ARG A 77 -56.39 12.71 -47.79
C ARG A 77 -55.88 14.15 -47.74
N SER A 78 -54.57 14.37 -47.61
CA SER A 78 -54.00 15.68 -47.26
C SER A 78 -53.97 16.68 -48.43
N GLY A 79 -54.03 16.20 -49.67
CA GLY A 79 -53.81 17.01 -50.88
C GLY A 79 -52.38 17.56 -51.05
N ALA A 80 -51.49 17.34 -50.08
CA ALA A 80 -50.15 17.93 -50.05
C ALA A 80 -49.15 17.07 -50.86
N SER A 81 -48.63 17.63 -51.95
CA SER A 81 -47.76 16.93 -52.91
C SER A 81 -46.31 16.71 -52.44
N ALA A 82 -45.92 17.24 -51.29
CA ALA A 82 -44.58 17.06 -50.71
C ALA A 82 -44.62 17.03 -49.18
N THR A 83 -44.77 15.83 -48.61
CA THR A 83 -44.58 15.55 -47.17
C THR A 83 -43.59 14.40 -46.98
N GLU A 84 -42.76 14.48 -45.94
CA GLU A 84 -41.79 13.45 -45.57
C GLU A 84 -42.04 13.02 -44.11
N VAL A 85 -41.99 11.72 -43.87
CA VAL A 85 -42.20 11.13 -42.53
C VAL A 85 -41.06 10.15 -42.22
N ASP A 86 -40.13 10.53 -41.34
CA ASP A 86 -39.14 9.61 -40.76
C ASP A 86 -39.51 9.26 -39.30
N LEU A 87 -39.88 7.99 -39.09
CA LEU A 87 -40.11 7.40 -37.77
C LEU A 87 -38.94 6.50 -37.37
N ASN A 88 -38.65 6.40 -36.07
CA ASN A 88 -37.52 5.62 -35.58
C ASN A 88 -37.87 4.86 -34.29
N ASN A 89 -37.61 3.55 -34.26
CA ASN A 89 -37.68 2.69 -33.08
C ASN A 89 -39.10 2.56 -32.48
N VAL A 90 -40.09 2.36 -33.36
CA VAL A 90 -41.53 2.26 -33.04
C VAL A 90 -41.97 0.80 -32.92
N THR A 91 -42.72 0.47 -31.87
CA THR A 91 -43.33 -0.87 -31.69
C THR A 91 -44.84 -0.83 -31.87
N VAL A 92 -45.40 -1.59 -32.81
CA VAL A 92 -46.85 -1.62 -33.12
C VAL A 92 -47.53 -2.90 -32.61
N LEU A 93 -48.59 -2.79 -31.82
CA LEU A 93 -49.19 -3.98 -31.16
C LEU A 93 -50.35 -4.65 -31.93
N GLU A 94 -51.13 -3.93 -32.74
CA GLU A 94 -52.32 -4.48 -33.43
C GLU A 94 -52.35 -4.19 -34.94
N ARG A 95 -52.13 -2.94 -35.36
CA ARG A 95 -52.25 -2.56 -36.79
C ARG A 95 -51.36 -1.37 -37.15
N ALA A 96 -50.71 -1.44 -38.31
CA ALA A 96 -50.15 -0.29 -38.99
C ALA A 96 -50.82 -0.10 -40.36
N THR A 97 -51.32 1.11 -40.62
CA THR A 97 -51.89 1.51 -41.91
C THR A 97 -51.11 2.70 -42.46
N VAL A 98 -50.63 2.61 -43.71
CA VAL A 98 -49.82 3.65 -44.35
C VAL A 98 -50.38 3.97 -45.74
N CYS A 99 -50.91 5.18 -45.89
CA CYS A 99 -51.30 5.77 -47.16
C CYS A 99 -50.40 6.97 -47.46
N ALA A 100 -49.73 6.95 -48.62
CA ALA A 100 -48.62 7.86 -48.91
C ALA A 100 -48.66 8.41 -50.35
N LEU A 101 -48.63 9.75 -50.46
CA LEU A 101 -48.32 10.51 -51.68
C LEU A 101 -46.87 11.06 -51.66
N GLY A 102 -46.28 11.22 -50.47
CA GLY A 102 -44.88 11.61 -50.24
C GLY A 102 -43.99 10.47 -49.71
N TYR A 103 -42.75 10.78 -49.32
CA TYR A 103 -41.79 9.78 -48.83
C TYR A 103 -42.08 9.38 -47.38
N VAL A 104 -42.14 8.06 -47.11
CA VAL A 104 -42.36 7.53 -45.77
C VAL A 104 -41.27 6.51 -45.44
N GLN A 105 -40.57 6.73 -44.33
CA GLN A 105 -39.54 5.82 -43.82
C GLN A 105 -39.79 5.52 -42.34
N ILE A 106 -39.81 4.24 -41.97
CA ILE A 106 -39.92 3.78 -40.60
C ILE A 106 -38.70 2.91 -40.29
N LYS A 107 -37.73 3.51 -39.60
CA LYS A 107 -36.48 2.87 -39.16
C LYS A 107 -36.71 2.11 -37.86
N LYS A 108 -36.04 0.97 -37.69
CA LYS A 108 -36.13 0.12 -36.48
C LYS A 108 -37.57 -0.22 -36.09
N PHE A 109 -38.40 -0.57 -37.07
CA PHE A 109 -39.79 -0.97 -36.87
C PHE A 109 -39.89 -2.31 -36.11
N ASN A 110 -40.80 -2.40 -35.15
CA ASN A 110 -41.13 -3.60 -34.39
C ASN A 110 -42.65 -3.82 -34.42
N MET A 111 -43.10 -5.07 -34.35
CA MET A 111 -44.52 -5.40 -34.26
C MET A 111 -44.78 -6.59 -33.32
N SER A 112 -46.01 -6.74 -32.84
CA SER A 112 -46.46 -7.99 -32.21
C SER A 112 -46.62 -9.11 -33.25
N ALA A 113 -46.63 -10.36 -32.79
CA ALA A 113 -46.80 -11.55 -33.63
C ALA A 113 -48.21 -11.72 -34.23
N THR A 114 -49.16 -10.85 -33.89
CA THR A 114 -50.55 -10.85 -34.38
C THR A 114 -50.92 -9.59 -35.14
N ALA A 115 -50.00 -8.61 -35.24
CA ALA A 115 -50.28 -7.34 -35.88
C ALA A 115 -50.23 -7.42 -37.41
N ASN A 116 -51.08 -6.63 -38.08
CA ASN A 116 -51.16 -6.61 -39.54
C ASN A 116 -50.76 -5.24 -40.11
N VAL A 117 -50.15 -5.26 -41.30
CA VAL A 117 -49.71 -4.05 -42.01
C VAL A 117 -50.48 -3.90 -43.32
N SER A 118 -51.06 -2.72 -43.54
CA SER A 118 -51.73 -2.36 -44.79
C SER A 118 -51.10 -1.11 -45.40
N ILE A 119 -50.46 -1.24 -46.56
CA ILE A 119 -49.88 -0.12 -47.32
C ILE A 119 -50.75 0.13 -48.56
N SER A 120 -51.11 1.38 -48.81
CA SER A 120 -51.83 1.84 -50.00
C SER A 120 -51.19 3.12 -50.54
N SER A 121 -50.44 3.04 -51.65
CA SER A 121 -49.75 4.21 -52.23
C SER A 121 -49.87 4.22 -53.74
N THR A 122 -49.94 5.42 -54.33
CA THR A 122 -50.20 5.64 -55.76
C THR A 122 -49.12 6.45 -56.46
N GLN A 123 -48.16 7.06 -55.74
CA GLN A 123 -47.18 7.98 -56.32
C GLN A 123 -45.78 7.94 -55.70
N SER A 124 -45.54 7.25 -54.58
CA SER A 124 -44.34 7.50 -53.76
C SER A 124 -43.47 6.28 -53.45
N THR A 125 -42.62 6.38 -52.42
CA THR A 125 -41.76 5.31 -51.91
C THR A 125 -41.98 5.14 -50.41
N VAL A 126 -42.24 3.91 -49.97
CA VAL A 126 -42.45 3.54 -48.57
C VAL A 126 -41.35 2.56 -48.14
N THR A 127 -40.67 2.86 -47.04
CA THR A 127 -39.56 2.05 -46.51
C THR A 127 -39.86 1.59 -45.08
N LEU A 128 -39.95 0.28 -44.86
CA LEU A 128 -40.09 -0.33 -43.53
C LEU A 128 -38.83 -1.14 -43.22
N ASP A 129 -38.06 -0.71 -42.21
CA ASP A 129 -36.79 -1.33 -41.82
C ASP A 129 -36.91 -1.94 -40.41
N TYR A 130 -36.98 -3.27 -40.32
CA TYR A 130 -37.37 -3.99 -39.11
C TYR A 130 -36.19 -4.22 -38.14
N ASN A 131 -36.39 -3.94 -36.85
CA ASN A 131 -35.37 -4.07 -35.80
C ASN A 131 -35.28 -5.49 -35.20
N SER A 132 -36.36 -6.26 -35.26
CA SER A 132 -36.43 -7.61 -34.67
C SER A 132 -37.31 -8.57 -35.49
N PHE A 133 -38.02 -9.50 -34.86
CA PHE A 133 -38.84 -10.52 -35.52
C PHE A 133 -40.15 -9.92 -36.05
N TYR A 134 -40.64 -10.44 -37.18
CA TYR A 134 -41.99 -10.18 -37.66
C TYR A 134 -42.65 -11.50 -38.08
N SER A 135 -43.90 -11.69 -37.69
CA SER A 135 -44.79 -12.76 -38.13
C SER A 135 -46.18 -12.17 -38.27
N GLY A 136 -46.77 -12.25 -39.45
CA GLY A 136 -48.04 -11.58 -39.75
C GLY A 136 -48.31 -11.46 -41.24
N SER A 137 -49.43 -10.82 -41.60
CA SER A 137 -49.78 -10.53 -42.99
C SER A 137 -49.47 -9.08 -43.36
N LEU A 138 -48.82 -8.91 -44.52
CA LEU A 138 -48.52 -7.62 -45.13
C LEU A 138 -49.32 -7.48 -46.43
N ASN A 139 -50.26 -6.54 -46.46
CA ASN A 139 -51.03 -6.23 -47.67
C ASN A 139 -50.48 -4.93 -48.27
N ALA A 140 -49.82 -5.02 -49.42
CA ALA A 140 -49.10 -3.90 -50.06
C ALA A 140 -49.76 -3.54 -51.41
N LEU A 141 -50.90 -2.86 -51.33
CA LEU A 141 -51.70 -2.48 -52.49
C LEU A 141 -51.10 -1.22 -53.16
N SER A 142 -50.39 -1.42 -54.26
CA SER A 142 -49.96 -0.32 -55.13
C SER A 142 -49.86 -0.76 -56.59
N SER A 143 -50.19 0.16 -57.49
CA SER A 143 -50.02 0.05 -58.94
C SER A 143 -48.71 0.68 -59.44
N THR A 144 -47.98 1.42 -58.59
CA THR A 144 -46.92 2.36 -59.03
C THR A 144 -45.81 2.63 -58.01
N ALA A 145 -46.11 2.58 -56.71
CA ALA A 145 -45.20 2.94 -55.63
C ALA A 145 -44.15 1.85 -55.36
N LYS A 146 -42.95 2.26 -54.95
CA LYS A 146 -41.87 1.32 -54.55
C LYS A 146 -41.95 1.04 -53.05
N VAL A 147 -42.20 -0.21 -52.69
CA VAL A 147 -42.16 -0.67 -51.29
C VAL A 147 -40.84 -1.37 -51.01
N TRP A 148 -40.11 -0.85 -50.02
CA TRP A 148 -38.85 -1.41 -49.53
C TRP A 148 -39.05 -2.04 -48.15
N ILE A 149 -38.57 -3.28 -48.02
CA ILE A 149 -38.55 -4.03 -46.75
C ILE A 149 -37.08 -4.27 -46.39
N GLY A 150 -36.68 -3.78 -45.21
CA GLY A 150 -35.33 -3.90 -44.64
C GLY A 150 -35.28 -4.74 -43.37
N GLY A 151 -34.08 -5.18 -43.01
CA GLY A 151 -33.81 -6.12 -41.91
C GLY A 151 -33.43 -7.53 -42.40
N ASN A 152 -33.39 -8.50 -41.50
CA ASN A 152 -33.11 -9.91 -41.79
C ASN A 152 -34.34 -10.64 -42.40
N CYS A 153 -34.88 -10.11 -43.50
CA CYS A 153 -36.04 -10.65 -44.19
C CYS A 153 -35.68 -11.17 -45.58
N SER A 154 -36.17 -12.35 -45.94
CA SER A 154 -36.14 -12.89 -47.30
C SER A 154 -37.56 -13.23 -47.77
N LEU A 155 -37.85 -13.01 -49.05
CA LEU A 155 -39.06 -13.51 -49.71
C LEU A 155 -38.65 -14.47 -50.83
N THR A 156 -39.39 -15.56 -50.99
CA THR A 156 -39.42 -16.38 -52.20
C THR A 156 -40.58 -15.90 -53.09
N SER A 157 -40.32 -15.77 -54.39
CA SER A 157 -41.23 -15.10 -55.35
C SER A 157 -41.81 -16.06 -56.40
N PRO A 158 -42.89 -16.80 -56.08
CA PRO A 158 -43.64 -17.59 -57.06
C PRO A 158 -44.69 -16.72 -57.78
N ASN A 159 -44.25 -16.00 -58.81
CA ASN A 159 -45.07 -15.19 -59.73
C ASN A 159 -45.78 -13.94 -59.12
N THR A 160 -46.31 -13.11 -60.02
CA THR A 160 -46.68 -11.69 -59.83
C THR A 160 -48.01 -11.45 -59.08
N SER A 161 -48.27 -12.16 -57.98
CA SER A 161 -49.47 -11.92 -57.16
C SER A 161 -49.34 -12.27 -55.67
N TYR A 162 -48.44 -13.17 -55.29
CA TYR A 162 -48.23 -13.56 -53.90
C TYR A 162 -46.74 -13.79 -53.63
N SER A 163 -46.26 -13.42 -52.45
CA SER A 163 -44.90 -13.75 -52.01
C SER A 163 -44.92 -14.26 -50.58
N TYR A 164 -44.20 -15.36 -50.36
CA TYR A 164 -43.99 -15.95 -49.04
C TYR A 164 -42.57 -15.64 -48.60
N GLY A 165 -42.30 -15.63 -47.30
CA GLY A 165 -40.94 -15.39 -46.83
C GLY A 165 -40.73 -15.62 -45.36
N ALA A 166 -39.52 -15.31 -44.90
CA ALA A 166 -39.12 -15.41 -43.51
C ALA A 166 -38.38 -14.15 -43.04
N CYS A 167 -38.82 -13.55 -41.94
CA CYS A 167 -38.09 -12.51 -41.21
C CYS A 167 -37.54 -13.11 -39.92
N ASN A 168 -36.20 -13.26 -39.82
CA ASN A 168 -35.54 -13.97 -38.71
C ASN A 168 -36.19 -15.33 -38.38
N LEU A 169 -36.36 -16.20 -39.39
CA LEU A 169 -36.98 -17.54 -39.33
C LEU A 169 -38.52 -17.60 -39.18
N ASN A 170 -39.21 -16.48 -38.94
CA ASN A 170 -40.67 -16.46 -38.83
C ASN A 170 -41.37 -16.17 -40.17
N THR A 171 -42.43 -16.92 -40.48
CA THR A 171 -43.18 -16.82 -41.75
C THR A 171 -43.89 -15.48 -41.92
N VAL A 172 -43.78 -14.91 -43.12
CA VAL A 172 -44.49 -13.71 -43.57
C VAL A 172 -45.25 -14.02 -44.86
N THR A 173 -46.52 -13.60 -44.92
CA THR A 173 -47.37 -13.71 -46.10
C THR A 173 -47.63 -12.32 -46.68
N VAL A 174 -47.27 -12.13 -47.95
CA VAL A 174 -47.55 -10.89 -48.71
C VAL A 174 -48.65 -11.17 -49.72
N ALA A 175 -49.84 -10.60 -49.50
CA ALA A 175 -50.99 -10.78 -50.39
C ALA A 175 -51.13 -9.59 -51.35
N ARG A 176 -51.13 -9.88 -52.66
CA ARG A 176 -51.31 -8.93 -53.79
C ARG A 176 -50.40 -7.70 -53.75
N ALA A 177 -49.31 -7.77 -54.51
CA ALA A 177 -48.61 -6.60 -55.03
C ALA A 177 -48.86 -6.48 -56.54
N SER A 178 -49.38 -5.33 -57.00
CA SER A 178 -49.54 -4.97 -58.41
C SER A 178 -48.45 -3.98 -58.88
N GLY A 179 -47.31 -3.98 -58.19
CA GLY A 179 -46.21 -3.03 -58.39
C GLY A 179 -44.89 -3.53 -57.79
N TYR A 180 -43.81 -2.77 -57.99
CA TYR A 180 -42.45 -3.18 -57.64
C TYR A 180 -42.19 -3.17 -56.12
N VAL A 181 -42.13 -4.36 -55.52
CA VAL A 181 -41.55 -4.59 -54.19
C VAL A 181 -40.07 -4.95 -54.35
N SER A 182 -39.19 -4.34 -53.56
CA SER A 182 -37.74 -4.56 -53.67
C SER A 182 -37.08 -4.68 -52.29
N ILE A 183 -36.26 -5.72 -52.12
CA ILE A 183 -35.59 -6.05 -50.87
C ILE A 183 -34.13 -5.65 -50.97
N LYS A 184 -33.60 -4.97 -49.96
CA LYS A 184 -32.15 -4.96 -49.72
C LYS A 184 -31.84 -6.05 -48.71
N SER A 185 -31.11 -7.08 -49.12
CA SER A 185 -30.48 -8.01 -48.17
C SER A 185 -29.45 -7.23 -47.35
N GLY A 186 -29.84 -6.77 -46.17
CA GLY A 186 -28.98 -5.95 -45.33
C GLY A 186 -27.74 -6.73 -44.88
N ASP A 187 -26.57 -6.12 -45.00
CA ASP A 187 -25.43 -6.47 -44.14
C ASP A 187 -25.91 -6.45 -42.69
N ARG A 188 -25.47 -7.42 -41.88
CA ARG A 188 -26.01 -7.68 -40.54
C ARG A 188 -25.79 -6.51 -39.58
N PHE A 189 -26.70 -5.54 -39.60
CA PHE A 189 -26.74 -4.46 -38.63
C PHE A 189 -27.09 -5.00 -37.25
N CYS A 190 -26.30 -4.58 -36.26
CA CYS A 190 -26.26 -5.23 -34.96
C CYS A 190 -27.30 -4.63 -34.02
N ALA A 191 -28.48 -5.24 -33.95
CA ALA A 191 -29.43 -4.98 -32.87
C ALA A 191 -28.76 -5.23 -31.50
N GLY A 192 -29.04 -4.37 -30.52
CA GLY A 192 -28.32 -4.36 -29.25
C GLY A 192 -28.58 -5.61 -28.40
N SER A 193 -27.58 -6.47 -28.26
CA SER A 193 -27.65 -7.71 -27.47
C SER A 193 -27.32 -7.47 -25.99
N SER A 194 -28.30 -7.69 -25.12
CA SER A 194 -28.18 -7.61 -23.66
C SER A 194 -27.48 -8.84 -23.07
N PHE A 195 -26.16 -8.95 -23.26
CA PHE A 195 -25.35 -9.96 -22.59
C PHE A 195 -25.04 -9.56 -21.13
N PRO A 196 -25.23 -10.47 -20.15
CA PRO A 196 -24.87 -10.22 -18.76
C PRO A 196 -23.35 -10.36 -18.55
N GLY A 197 -22.62 -9.28 -18.80
CA GLY A 197 -21.25 -9.14 -18.28
C GLY A 197 -21.23 -9.12 -16.74
N PRO A 198 -20.08 -9.42 -16.10
CA PRO A 198 -19.98 -9.50 -14.64
C PRO A 198 -20.31 -8.14 -13.99
N LEU A 199 -21.45 -8.09 -13.31
CA LEU A 199 -22.13 -6.88 -12.82
C LEU A 199 -22.38 -5.85 -13.94
N ALA A 200 -23.54 -5.95 -14.57
CA ALA A 200 -24.15 -4.83 -15.26
C ALA A 200 -24.37 -3.68 -14.26
N VAL A 201 -23.46 -2.69 -14.28
CA VAL A 201 -23.72 -1.39 -13.66
C VAL A 201 -24.82 -0.74 -14.48
N ASP A 202 -25.99 -0.62 -13.88
CA ASP A 202 -27.12 0.09 -14.46
C ASP A 202 -26.75 1.55 -14.73
N LEU A 203 -26.51 1.86 -16.01
CA LEU A 203 -26.19 3.21 -16.48
C LEU A 203 -27.40 4.15 -16.51
N THR A 204 -28.61 3.66 -16.25
CA THR A 204 -29.81 4.51 -16.02
C THR A 204 -29.86 5.04 -14.60
N ARG A 205 -29.09 4.45 -13.67
CA ARG A 205 -28.94 4.98 -12.32
C ARG A 205 -28.15 6.29 -12.36
N SER A 206 -28.90 7.38 -12.38
CA SER A 206 -28.40 8.74 -12.12
C SER A 206 -27.48 8.74 -10.89
N ALA A 207 -26.49 9.63 -10.88
CA ALA A 207 -25.51 9.68 -9.80
C ALA A 207 -26.23 9.96 -8.47
N GLY A 208 -26.46 8.91 -7.69
CA GLY A 208 -27.17 9.02 -6.42
C GLY A 208 -26.44 10.00 -5.53
N THR A 209 -27.16 11.00 -5.03
CA THR A 209 -26.67 11.84 -3.95
C THR A 209 -26.50 10.95 -2.71
N PRO A 210 -25.34 10.92 -2.04
CA PRO A 210 -25.16 10.18 -0.81
C PRO A 210 -26.24 10.55 0.21
N SER A 211 -26.82 9.55 0.86
CA SER A 211 -27.91 9.74 1.82
C SER A 211 -27.50 10.73 2.93
N SER A 212 -28.45 11.52 3.42
CA SER A 212 -28.32 12.30 4.66
C SER A 212 -28.54 11.47 5.94
N VAL A 213 -29.15 10.29 5.79
CA VAL A 213 -29.54 9.37 6.87
C VAL A 213 -28.81 8.03 6.72
N ARG A 214 -28.19 7.55 7.81
CA ARG A 214 -27.67 6.19 7.93
C ARG A 214 -28.85 5.21 8.07
N PRO A 215 -28.97 4.15 7.26
CA PRO A 215 -30.06 3.19 7.38
C PRO A 215 -29.96 2.37 8.68
N ALA A 216 -31.10 1.88 9.16
CA ALA A 216 -31.13 0.90 10.26
C ALA A 216 -30.57 -0.45 9.78
N ARG A 217 -29.96 -1.22 10.68
CA ARG A 217 -29.20 -2.44 10.32
C ARG A 217 -29.14 -3.44 11.46
N SER A 218 -29.48 -4.71 11.19
CA SER A 218 -29.15 -5.80 12.13
C SER A 218 -27.65 -6.02 12.23
N ILE A 219 -27.18 -6.20 13.45
CA ILE A 219 -25.79 -6.43 13.85
C ILE A 219 -25.50 -7.93 14.08
N VAL A 220 -26.55 -8.76 14.19
CA VAL A 220 -26.43 -10.22 14.29
C VAL A 220 -27.37 -10.90 13.28
N GLY A 221 -26.83 -11.83 12.49
CA GLY A 221 -27.58 -12.64 11.52
C GLY A 221 -28.29 -13.84 12.13
N ASP A 222 -29.18 -14.49 11.36
CA ASP A 222 -30.09 -15.59 11.73
C ASP A 222 -29.96 -16.15 13.17
N LEU A 223 -30.60 -15.43 14.09
CA LEU A 223 -30.53 -15.64 15.54
C LEU A 223 -31.25 -16.91 16.03
N ALA A 224 -31.81 -17.72 15.12
CA ALA A 224 -32.50 -18.98 15.40
C ALA A 224 -31.59 -20.23 15.37
N LEU A 225 -30.31 -20.09 15.00
CA LEU A 225 -29.38 -21.21 14.88
C LEU A 225 -28.68 -21.53 16.23
N PRO A 226 -28.89 -22.71 16.86
CA PRO A 226 -28.39 -22.99 18.22
C PRO A 226 -26.86 -23.11 18.31
N ASN A 227 -26.21 -23.55 17.23
CA ASN A 227 -24.74 -23.62 17.16
C ASN A 227 -24.08 -22.23 17.21
N LYS A 228 -24.86 -21.15 17.01
CA LYS A 228 -24.44 -19.76 17.21
C LYS A 228 -24.48 -19.32 18.68
N TRP A 229 -24.83 -20.19 19.63
CA TRP A 229 -24.95 -19.86 21.04
C TRP A 229 -24.27 -20.90 21.95
N ALA A 230 -23.84 -20.48 23.13
CA ALA A 230 -23.26 -21.35 24.16
C ALA A 230 -23.71 -20.94 25.57
N ALA A 231 -24.03 -21.94 26.38
CA ALA A 231 -24.34 -21.80 27.79
C ALA A 231 -23.08 -21.94 28.64
N LYS A 232 -22.85 -21.01 29.58
CA LYS A 232 -21.65 -20.97 30.43
C LYS A 232 -21.98 -20.68 31.88
N TRP A 233 -21.30 -21.39 32.78
CA TRP A 233 -21.47 -21.29 34.25
C TRP A 233 -20.25 -20.63 34.90
N GLU A 234 -20.43 -20.19 36.14
CA GLU A 234 -19.47 -19.43 36.95
C GLU A 234 -18.09 -20.13 37.06
N TRP A 235 -18.07 -21.46 37.09
CA TRP A 235 -16.87 -22.32 37.19
C TRP A 235 -16.46 -23.01 35.88
N GLY A 236 -16.88 -22.49 34.72
CA GLY A 236 -16.34 -22.93 33.43
C GLY A 236 -16.84 -24.26 32.87
N TYR A 237 -17.81 -24.89 33.54
CA TYR A 237 -18.63 -25.93 32.94
C TYR A 237 -19.44 -25.40 31.75
N TRP A 238 -19.97 -26.30 30.93
CA TRP A 238 -20.85 -25.99 29.80
C TRP A 238 -22.29 -26.44 30.10
N GLY A 239 -23.26 -25.69 29.60
CA GLY A 239 -24.67 -26.12 29.55
C GLY A 239 -25.08 -26.49 28.13
N THR A 240 -26.24 -27.11 27.98
CA THR A 240 -26.76 -27.49 26.66
C THR A 240 -27.59 -26.36 26.07
N VAL A 241 -27.41 -26.10 24.77
CA VAL A 241 -28.25 -25.18 23.98
C VAL A 241 -28.83 -25.95 22.81
N THR A 242 -30.16 -26.06 22.73
CA THR A 242 -30.88 -26.87 21.73
C THR A 242 -31.83 -26.04 20.87
N PRO A 243 -32.09 -26.45 19.62
CA PRO A 243 -33.20 -25.90 18.85
C PRO A 243 -34.54 -26.43 19.36
N ASN A 244 -35.56 -25.59 19.36
CA ASN A 244 -36.91 -26.05 19.08
C ASN A 244 -37.30 -25.57 17.67
N VAL A 245 -37.21 -26.48 16.70
CA VAL A 245 -37.51 -26.16 15.28
C VAL A 245 -38.98 -25.75 15.10
N THR A 246 -39.89 -26.33 15.88
CA THR A 246 -41.33 -26.09 15.82
C THR A 246 -41.71 -24.70 16.33
N GLU A 247 -41.15 -24.27 17.47
CA GLU A 247 -41.41 -22.91 18.02
C GLU A 247 -40.47 -21.83 17.45
N LYS A 248 -39.45 -22.23 16.68
CA LYS A 248 -38.31 -21.36 16.27
C LYS A 248 -37.60 -20.71 17.47
N THR A 249 -37.52 -21.43 18.59
CA THR A 249 -36.83 -20.97 19.80
C THR A 249 -35.45 -21.62 19.95
N ILE A 250 -34.57 -20.95 20.67
CA ILE A 250 -33.33 -21.53 21.21
C ILE A 250 -33.58 -21.79 22.69
N GLN A 251 -33.44 -23.05 23.11
CA GLN A 251 -33.61 -23.45 24.51
C GLN A 251 -32.26 -23.59 25.20
N LEU A 252 -32.08 -22.80 26.26
CA LEU A 252 -31.00 -22.92 27.24
C LEU A 252 -31.41 -23.91 28.32
N VAL A 253 -30.56 -24.89 28.64
CA VAL A 253 -30.74 -25.83 29.76
C VAL A 253 -29.60 -25.65 30.76
N SER A 254 -29.91 -25.34 32.02
CA SER A 254 -28.89 -25.30 33.08
C SER A 254 -28.52 -26.70 33.59
N ASN A 255 -27.30 -26.85 34.10
CA ASN A 255 -26.86 -28.09 34.71
C ASN A 255 -27.34 -28.19 36.17
N ALA A 256 -27.38 -29.40 36.72
CA ALA A 256 -27.89 -29.67 38.07
C ALA A 256 -26.92 -29.29 39.21
N TRP A 257 -25.88 -28.49 38.93
CA TRP A 257 -24.89 -28.10 39.92
C TRP A 257 -25.23 -26.74 40.54
N PRO A 258 -25.17 -26.61 41.88
CA PRO A 258 -25.58 -25.39 42.60
C PRO A 258 -24.72 -24.17 42.23
N ASN A 259 -25.24 -23.30 41.36
CA ASN A 259 -24.58 -22.08 40.89
C ASN A 259 -25.51 -20.86 41.00
N LYS A 260 -24.97 -19.67 41.26
CA LYS A 260 -25.74 -18.42 41.40
C LYS A 260 -25.83 -17.60 40.10
N VAL A 261 -24.82 -17.72 39.23
CA VAL A 261 -24.68 -16.91 38.02
C VAL A 261 -24.60 -17.81 36.78
N PHE A 262 -25.31 -17.43 35.71
CA PHE A 262 -25.22 -18.12 34.42
C PHE A 262 -25.34 -17.21 33.21
N TRP A 263 -24.89 -17.73 32.07
CA TRP A 263 -24.71 -16.96 30.84
C TRP A 263 -25.19 -17.71 29.59
N LEU A 264 -25.82 -16.97 28.68
CA LEU A 264 -26.08 -17.36 27.30
C LEU A 264 -25.29 -16.42 26.38
N VAL A 265 -24.27 -16.94 25.68
CA VAL A 265 -23.28 -16.14 24.94
C VAL A 265 -23.32 -16.48 23.46
N HIS A 266 -23.31 -15.47 22.58
CA HIS A 266 -23.22 -15.70 21.14
C HIS A 266 -21.82 -16.23 20.77
N ASN A 267 -21.76 -17.25 19.91
CA ASN A 267 -20.52 -17.92 19.52
C ASN A 267 -19.73 -17.15 18.45
N GLU A 268 -20.39 -16.33 17.65
CA GLU A 268 -19.74 -15.47 16.66
C GLU A 268 -19.52 -14.07 17.23
N SER A 269 -18.37 -13.49 16.91
CA SER A 269 -18.09 -12.10 17.26
C SER A 269 -18.99 -11.16 16.46
N ILE A 270 -19.50 -10.11 17.10
CA ILE A 270 -20.25 -9.04 16.45
C ILE A 270 -19.28 -7.93 15.98
N PRO A 271 -19.65 -7.14 14.94
CA PRO A 271 -18.88 -5.96 14.55
C PRO A 271 -18.68 -4.98 15.72
N ALA A 272 -17.57 -4.23 15.71
CA ALA A 272 -17.29 -3.24 16.74
C ALA A 272 -18.41 -2.18 16.79
N LEU A 273 -19.07 -2.07 17.94
CA LEU A 273 -20.07 -1.03 18.21
C LEU A 273 -19.37 0.31 18.49
N ARG A 274 -20.07 1.43 18.36
CA ARG A 274 -19.49 2.78 18.48
C ARG A 274 -20.19 3.56 19.58
N ALA A 275 -19.48 4.35 20.37
CA ALA A 275 -20.11 5.24 21.36
C ALA A 275 -21.08 6.29 20.75
N ASP A 276 -20.95 6.62 19.46
CA ASP A 276 -21.88 7.47 18.70
C ASP A 276 -23.07 6.71 18.07
N GLY A 277 -23.21 5.41 18.35
CA GLY A 277 -24.27 4.55 17.83
C GLY A 277 -25.36 4.23 18.85
N VAL A 278 -26.63 4.41 18.45
CA VAL A 278 -27.78 3.90 19.21
C VAL A 278 -28.05 2.47 18.76
N TYR A 279 -27.82 1.50 19.63
CA TYR A 279 -28.08 0.08 19.38
C TYR A 279 -29.26 -0.40 20.22
N ARG A 280 -30.28 -0.95 19.56
CA ARG A 280 -31.47 -1.53 20.23
C ARG A 280 -31.42 -3.04 20.18
N LEU A 281 -31.58 -3.64 21.36
CA LEU A 281 -31.84 -5.06 21.52
C LEU A 281 -33.33 -5.27 21.82
N SER A 282 -33.93 -6.27 21.19
CA SER A 282 -35.25 -6.81 21.52
C SER A 282 -35.17 -8.34 21.54
N PHE A 283 -35.95 -9.01 22.38
CA PHE A 283 -36.08 -10.47 22.44
C PHE A 283 -37.31 -10.87 23.26
N SER A 284 -37.80 -12.09 23.05
CA SER A 284 -38.78 -12.73 23.94
C SER A 284 -38.13 -13.93 24.63
N MET A 285 -38.39 -14.12 25.93
CA MET A 285 -37.94 -15.30 26.68
C MET A 285 -39.08 -15.96 27.49
N ARG A 286 -39.02 -17.27 27.69
CA ARG A 286 -39.99 -18.06 28.48
C ARG A 286 -39.26 -19.09 29.34
N PHE A 287 -39.73 -19.32 30.56
CA PHE A 287 -39.29 -20.44 31.40
C PHE A 287 -40.12 -21.67 31.08
N ASP A 288 -39.49 -22.72 30.57
CA ASP A 288 -40.17 -23.97 30.18
C ASP A 288 -40.27 -24.95 31.36
N SER A 289 -39.30 -24.93 32.28
CA SER A 289 -39.32 -25.68 33.54
C SER A 289 -38.33 -25.12 34.56
N MET A 290 -38.60 -25.27 35.85
CA MET A 290 -37.69 -24.97 36.97
C MET A 290 -37.86 -26.02 38.08
N THR A 291 -36.78 -26.46 38.74
CA THR A 291 -36.86 -27.59 39.70
C THR A 291 -37.37 -27.24 41.10
N ASN A 292 -37.43 -25.95 41.45
CA ASN A 292 -38.15 -25.43 42.62
C ASN A 292 -38.73 -24.06 42.28
N GLN A 293 -40.00 -23.79 42.63
CA GLN A 293 -40.70 -22.56 42.21
C GLN A 293 -40.28 -21.30 43.00
N ALA A 294 -39.73 -21.43 44.20
CA ALA A 294 -39.40 -20.29 45.07
C ALA A 294 -38.10 -19.51 44.70
N SER A 295 -37.42 -19.89 43.60
CA SER A 295 -36.14 -19.27 43.20
C SER A 295 -36.32 -18.04 42.30
N ASN A 296 -36.33 -16.85 42.91
CA ASN A 296 -36.31 -15.56 42.20
C ASN A 296 -34.99 -15.33 41.44
N LEU A 297 -35.06 -14.77 40.24
CA LEU A 297 -33.91 -14.15 39.57
C LEU A 297 -33.73 -12.73 40.11
N THR A 298 -32.57 -12.44 40.73
CA THR A 298 -32.23 -11.10 41.22
C THR A 298 -31.94 -10.12 40.10
N ARG A 299 -31.27 -10.58 39.03
CA ARG A 299 -30.81 -9.73 37.92
C ARG A 299 -30.82 -10.49 36.60
N LEU A 300 -31.52 -9.93 35.62
CA LEU A 300 -31.35 -10.20 34.20
C LEU A 300 -30.57 -9.04 33.56
N MET A 301 -29.59 -9.34 32.72
CA MET A 301 -28.83 -8.34 31.98
C MET A 301 -28.58 -8.77 30.54
N ALA A 302 -28.64 -7.82 29.62
CA ALA A 302 -28.02 -7.93 28.30
C ALA A 302 -26.69 -7.17 28.30
N THR A 303 -25.64 -7.75 27.71
CA THR A 303 -24.31 -7.16 27.73
C THR A 303 -23.51 -7.53 26.49
N ILE A 304 -22.59 -6.64 26.11
CA ILE A 304 -21.59 -6.85 25.08
C ILE A 304 -20.23 -7.03 25.78
N ILE A 305 -19.60 -8.19 25.61
CA ILE A 305 -18.32 -8.54 26.25
C ILE A 305 -17.18 -8.50 25.24
N ASN A 306 -16.02 -7.96 25.62
CA ASN A 306 -14.79 -7.98 24.82
C ASN A 306 -13.96 -9.24 25.19
N LEU A 307 -13.62 -10.09 24.20
CA LEU A 307 -12.84 -11.30 24.44
C LEU A 307 -11.33 -11.16 24.27
N ASP A 308 -10.79 -10.09 23.69
CA ASP A 308 -9.34 -9.95 23.50
C ASP A 308 -8.56 -9.70 24.81
N THR A 309 -9.28 -9.45 25.91
CA THR A 309 -8.73 -9.42 27.27
C THR A 309 -9.23 -10.58 28.16
N ALA A 310 -9.97 -11.54 27.59
CA ALA A 310 -10.37 -12.76 28.27
C ALA A 310 -9.29 -13.84 28.08
N PRO A 311 -8.98 -14.66 29.11
CA PRO A 311 -8.12 -15.83 28.92
C PRO A 311 -8.75 -16.78 27.90
N ALA A 312 -7.92 -17.51 27.14
CA ALA A 312 -8.36 -18.43 26.09
C ALA A 312 -9.40 -19.46 26.58
N ASN A 313 -9.33 -19.81 27.86
CA ASN A 313 -10.36 -20.54 28.57
C ASN A 313 -11.30 -19.55 29.29
N LEU A 314 -12.54 -19.41 28.79
CA LEU A 314 -13.65 -18.72 29.46
C LEU A 314 -14.14 -19.46 30.75
N GLN A 315 -13.25 -20.15 31.46
CA GLN A 315 -13.56 -20.97 32.63
C GLN A 315 -13.59 -20.21 33.96
N TYR A 316 -12.90 -19.06 34.03
CA TYR A 316 -12.79 -18.25 35.23
C TYR A 316 -13.56 -16.93 35.06
N ALA A 317 -14.89 -17.04 34.99
CA ALA A 317 -15.81 -15.96 34.63
C ALA A 317 -16.10 -14.88 35.69
N PRO A 318 -15.95 -15.06 37.02
CA PRO A 318 -16.33 -14.05 38.02
C PRO A 318 -15.67 -12.67 37.82
N ALA A 319 -14.43 -12.65 37.34
CA ALA A 319 -13.64 -11.42 37.16
C ALA A 319 -14.12 -10.52 35.99
N LEU A 320 -15.04 -10.99 35.14
CA LEU A 320 -15.63 -10.21 34.05
C LEU A 320 -16.63 -9.14 34.53
N TRP A 321 -17.05 -9.20 35.80
CA TRP A 321 -18.11 -8.36 36.35
C TRP A 321 -17.70 -6.90 36.65
N ASN A 322 -16.47 -6.70 37.12
CA ASN A 322 -16.02 -5.42 37.69
C ASN A 322 -14.66 -4.96 37.11
N THR A 323 -14.41 -5.27 35.83
CA THR A 323 -13.18 -4.91 35.11
C THR A 323 -13.49 -4.22 33.78
N SER A 324 -12.48 -3.63 33.14
CA SER A 324 -12.53 -2.86 31.88
C SER A 324 -12.89 -3.67 30.61
N LYS A 325 -13.73 -4.70 30.75
CA LYS A 325 -13.98 -5.75 29.73
C LYS A 325 -15.44 -5.81 29.25
N THR A 326 -16.36 -5.18 29.97
CA THR A 326 -17.74 -4.93 29.53
C THR A 326 -17.78 -3.72 28.60
N TYR A 327 -18.25 -3.92 27.37
CA TYR A 327 -18.25 -2.88 26.33
C TYR A 327 -19.57 -2.09 26.29
N ALA A 328 -20.70 -2.74 26.55
CA ALA A 328 -22.00 -2.12 26.75
C ALA A 328 -22.84 -3.04 27.65
N LYS A 329 -23.72 -2.49 28.48
CA LYS A 329 -24.68 -3.29 29.27
C LYS A 329 -26.02 -2.57 29.46
N ALA A 330 -27.07 -3.36 29.67
CA ALA A 330 -28.37 -2.91 30.13
C ALA A 330 -28.90 -3.88 31.19
N GLU A 331 -29.37 -3.34 32.31
CA GLU A 331 -29.97 -4.13 33.39
C GLU A 331 -31.49 -4.14 33.22
N LEU A 332 -32.08 -5.34 33.22
CA LEU A 332 -33.47 -5.60 32.87
C LEU A 332 -34.34 -5.93 34.11
N GLY A 333 -33.80 -5.66 35.30
CA GLY A 333 -34.43 -5.94 36.60
C GLY A 333 -34.26 -7.39 37.07
N GLY A 334 -34.81 -7.67 38.25
CA GLY A 334 -35.10 -9.02 38.72
C GLY A 334 -36.51 -9.45 38.32
N LEU A 335 -36.80 -10.75 38.38
CA LEU A 335 -38.13 -11.28 38.07
C LEU A 335 -38.46 -12.57 38.83
N VAL A 336 -39.75 -12.73 39.13
CA VAL A 336 -40.33 -13.99 39.61
C VAL A 336 -40.70 -14.84 38.39
N PRO A 337 -40.09 -16.03 38.17
CA PRO A 337 -40.36 -16.83 36.98
C PRO A 337 -41.74 -17.48 37.01
N THR A 338 -42.58 -17.22 36.00
CA THR A 338 -43.82 -17.94 35.73
C THR A 338 -43.57 -18.94 34.61
N ILE A 339 -43.72 -20.24 34.90
CA ILE A 339 -43.55 -21.30 33.90
C ILE A 339 -44.57 -21.11 32.76
N GLY A 340 -44.15 -21.30 31.52
CA GLY A 340 -44.99 -21.14 30.32
C GLY A 340 -45.23 -19.69 29.86
N ARG A 341 -44.94 -18.69 30.70
CA ARG A 341 -45.16 -17.27 30.36
C ARG A 341 -44.04 -16.70 29.49
N TRP A 342 -44.40 -16.06 28.38
CA TRP A 342 -43.49 -15.22 27.60
C TRP A 342 -43.30 -13.85 28.25
N TYR A 343 -42.04 -13.43 28.35
CA TYR A 343 -41.58 -12.12 28.78
C TYR A 343 -40.96 -11.43 27.57
N ASN A 344 -41.54 -10.32 27.13
CA ASN A 344 -41.14 -9.61 25.92
C ASN A 344 -40.32 -8.37 26.31
N TYR A 345 -39.09 -8.28 25.83
CA TYR A 345 -38.22 -7.13 26.01
C TYR A 345 -38.01 -6.45 24.66
N SER A 346 -38.21 -5.14 24.59
CA SER A 346 -38.03 -4.38 23.35
C SER A 346 -37.36 -3.03 23.58
N ASN A 347 -36.70 -2.50 22.54
CA ASN A 347 -36.02 -1.20 22.56
C ASN A 347 -34.98 -1.03 23.69
N ILE A 348 -34.35 -2.12 24.16
CA ILE A 348 -33.26 -2.05 25.14
C ILE A 348 -32.06 -1.35 24.49
N ASN A 349 -31.73 -0.15 24.95
CA ASN A 349 -30.55 0.57 24.47
C ASN A 349 -29.27 -0.04 25.08
N LEU A 350 -28.34 -0.47 24.22
CA LEU A 350 -26.98 -0.87 24.63
C LEU A 350 -26.00 0.21 24.17
N VAL A 351 -25.51 1.02 25.12
CA VAL A 351 -24.59 2.14 24.86
C VAL A 351 -23.14 1.67 25.02
N PRO A 352 -22.29 1.75 23.97
CA PRO A 352 -20.87 1.40 24.09
C PRO A 352 -20.06 2.41 24.90
N THR A 353 -19.18 1.90 25.78
CA THR A 353 -18.32 2.72 26.66
C THR A 353 -17.08 3.30 25.97
N SER A 354 -16.74 2.81 24.77
CA SER A 354 -15.74 3.41 23.90
C SER A 354 -16.07 3.17 22.41
N HIS A 355 -15.19 3.60 21.49
CA HIS A 355 -15.29 3.29 20.06
C HIS A 355 -14.48 2.05 19.64
N TRP A 356 -13.80 1.38 20.56
CA TRP A 356 -12.84 0.32 20.28
C TRP A 356 -13.09 -0.93 21.13
N ALA A 357 -13.53 -2.02 20.50
CA ALA A 357 -13.40 -3.36 21.05
C ALA A 357 -13.38 -4.41 19.93
N HIS A 358 -12.27 -5.13 19.82
CA HIS A 358 -12.13 -6.28 18.93
C HIS A 358 -12.80 -7.51 19.56
N LYS A 359 -13.24 -8.45 18.72
CA LYS A 359 -13.87 -9.75 19.10
C LYS A 359 -14.95 -9.63 20.19
N THR A 360 -15.84 -8.64 20.08
CA THR A 360 -16.97 -8.51 21.01
C THR A 360 -18.07 -9.54 20.75
N ARG A 361 -18.87 -9.87 21.76
CA ARG A 361 -20.01 -10.78 21.65
C ARG A 361 -21.21 -10.28 22.44
N LEU A 362 -22.41 -10.49 21.90
CA LEU A 362 -23.66 -10.37 22.66
C LEU A 362 -23.77 -11.53 23.66
N ALA A 363 -24.16 -11.21 24.89
CA ALA A 363 -24.42 -12.18 25.94
C ALA A 363 -25.57 -11.73 26.85
N PHE A 364 -26.29 -12.69 27.40
CA PHE A 364 -27.24 -12.51 28.49
C PHE A 364 -26.67 -13.10 29.77
N ARG A 365 -26.77 -12.38 30.89
CA ARG A 365 -26.41 -12.84 32.24
C ARG A 365 -27.67 -12.93 33.11
N PHE A 366 -27.74 -14.00 33.88
CA PHE A 366 -28.81 -14.32 34.81
C PHE A 366 -28.19 -14.56 36.20
N GLU A 367 -28.86 -14.09 37.24
CA GLU A 367 -28.43 -14.23 38.65
C GLU A 367 -29.65 -14.50 39.52
N ALA A 368 -29.51 -15.36 40.54
CA ALA A 368 -30.62 -15.83 41.37
C ALA A 368 -30.38 -15.72 42.89
N VAL A 369 -31.48 -15.73 43.65
CA VAL A 369 -31.47 -15.77 45.12
C VAL A 369 -31.09 -17.19 45.59
N GLY A 370 -29.80 -17.48 45.60
CA GLY A 370 -29.24 -18.72 46.14
C GLY A 370 -28.69 -19.67 45.08
N ASN A 371 -28.20 -20.83 45.55
CA ASN A 371 -27.58 -21.86 44.74
C ASN A 371 -28.65 -22.55 43.88
N THR A 372 -28.73 -22.21 42.59
CA THR A 372 -29.95 -22.42 41.82
C THR A 372 -30.12 -23.77 41.13
N ASN A 373 -31.40 -24.04 40.85
CA ASN A 373 -32.00 -25.23 40.27
C ASN A 373 -31.78 -25.38 38.75
N VAL A 374 -32.21 -26.51 38.18
CA VAL A 374 -32.28 -26.70 36.73
C VAL A 374 -33.42 -25.87 36.14
N TYR A 375 -33.06 -24.84 35.36
CA TYR A 375 -33.94 -24.06 34.50
C TYR A 375 -33.85 -24.56 33.06
N LYS A 376 -35.00 -24.53 32.36
CA LYS A 376 -35.06 -24.50 30.89
C LYS A 376 -35.64 -23.15 30.47
N ILE A 377 -34.94 -22.43 29.60
CA ILE A 377 -35.34 -21.09 29.16
C ILE A 377 -35.30 -21.03 27.63
N SER A 378 -36.45 -20.81 27.00
CA SER A 378 -36.59 -20.62 25.55
C SER A 378 -36.48 -19.14 25.18
N PHE A 379 -35.71 -18.83 24.13
CA PHE A 379 -35.56 -17.50 23.55
C PHE A 379 -36.04 -17.49 22.10
N LYS A 380 -36.71 -16.42 21.67
CA LYS A 380 -37.07 -16.14 20.27
C LYS A 380 -37.11 -14.64 20.01
N ASP A 381 -37.33 -14.28 18.75
CA ASP A 381 -37.51 -12.88 18.30
C ASP A 381 -36.36 -11.96 18.73
N ILE A 382 -35.17 -12.53 18.95
CA ILE A 382 -33.95 -11.77 19.24
C ILE A 382 -33.66 -10.90 18.00
N ARG A 383 -33.45 -9.61 18.20
CA ARG A 383 -33.01 -8.65 17.20
C ARG A 383 -32.06 -7.67 17.87
N PHE A 384 -30.88 -7.47 17.28
CA PHE A 384 -29.92 -6.47 17.74
C PHE A 384 -29.55 -5.55 16.59
N GLU A 385 -30.01 -4.31 16.63
CA GLU A 385 -30.04 -3.40 15.48
C GLU A 385 -29.39 -2.06 15.81
N LEU A 386 -28.54 -1.57 14.90
CA LEU A 386 -28.15 -0.16 14.83
C LEU A 386 -29.34 0.63 14.30
N VAL A 387 -29.80 1.63 15.05
CA VAL A 387 -30.92 2.50 14.68
C VAL A 387 -30.49 3.48 13.59
N SER A 388 -31.41 3.80 12.68
CA SER A 388 -31.22 4.85 11.68
C SER A 388 -31.00 6.21 12.34
N ALA A 389 -30.09 7.00 11.79
CA ALA A 389 -29.71 8.30 12.35
C ALA A 389 -29.24 9.26 11.27
N ASN A 390 -29.42 10.56 11.48
CA ASN A 390 -28.77 11.57 10.65
C ASN A 390 -27.25 11.43 10.76
N TYR A 391 -26.57 11.63 9.63
CA TYR A 391 -25.12 11.60 9.59
C TYR A 391 -24.52 12.86 10.24
N ALA A 392 -23.69 12.67 11.27
CA ALA A 392 -22.79 13.71 11.73
C ALA A 392 -21.77 14.08 10.63
N THR A 393 -21.47 15.37 10.50
CA THR A 393 -20.38 15.87 9.65
C THR A 393 -19.10 15.93 10.50
N PRO A 394 -18.06 15.15 10.18
CA PRO A 394 -16.78 15.23 10.89
C PRO A 394 -15.98 16.45 10.42
N THR A 395 -15.12 16.96 11.29
CA THR A 395 -14.04 17.88 10.90
C THR A 395 -13.16 17.20 9.85
N LEU A 396 -12.96 17.85 8.71
CA LEU A 396 -12.15 17.32 7.61
C LEU A 396 -10.71 17.84 7.68
N LEU A 397 -9.74 16.95 7.45
CA LEU A 397 -8.34 17.28 7.32
C LEU A 397 -8.11 18.19 6.11
N THR A 398 -7.35 19.27 6.33
CA THR A 398 -6.94 20.23 5.28
C THR A 398 -5.54 19.92 4.72
N LYS A 399 -4.76 19.09 5.42
CA LYS A 399 -3.41 18.65 5.06
C LYS A 399 -3.22 17.15 5.35
N ASP A 400 -2.38 16.50 4.57
CA ASP A 400 -2.17 15.04 4.62
C ASP A 400 -0.97 14.69 5.55
N SER A 401 -0.20 15.71 5.93
CA SER A 401 1.06 15.66 6.64
C SER A 401 1.38 17.05 7.19
N GLU A 402 2.15 17.11 8.28
CA GLU A 402 2.61 18.37 8.89
C GLU A 402 3.82 18.95 8.14
N LEU A 403 4.73 18.07 7.72
CA LEU A 403 6.07 18.40 7.24
C LEU A 403 6.36 17.88 5.81
N VAL A 404 5.81 16.74 5.44
CA VAL A 404 6.13 16.03 4.20
C VAL A 404 5.19 16.44 3.07
N VAL A 405 5.74 16.99 1.99
CA VAL A 405 4.94 17.31 0.79
C VAL A 405 4.73 16.05 -0.03
N LEU A 406 3.57 15.41 0.16
CA LEU A 406 3.17 14.22 -0.61
C LEU A 406 2.67 14.64 -2.03
N PRO A 407 3.20 14.05 -3.14
CA PRO A 407 2.89 14.50 -4.50
C PRO A 407 1.49 14.07 -4.96
N ARG A 408 0.52 14.95 -4.77
CA ARG A 408 -0.84 14.76 -5.30
C ARG A 408 -0.84 14.70 -6.84
N PRO A 409 -1.76 13.96 -7.47
CA PRO A 409 -2.02 14.07 -8.90
C PRO A 409 -2.47 15.50 -9.27
N ALA A 410 -2.11 15.99 -10.46
CA ALA A 410 -2.72 17.21 -10.98
C ALA A 410 -4.19 16.93 -11.30
N ALA A 411 -5.12 17.74 -10.80
CA ALA A 411 -6.57 17.48 -10.91
C ALA A 411 -7.11 17.52 -12.35
N ALA A 412 -6.35 18.07 -13.30
CA ALA A 412 -6.65 17.99 -14.73
C ALA A 412 -6.43 16.56 -15.25
N LEU A 413 -7.38 16.08 -16.06
CA LEU A 413 -7.26 14.81 -16.77
C LEU A 413 -6.19 14.90 -17.87
N ASP A 414 -5.64 13.74 -18.27
CA ASP A 414 -4.85 13.63 -19.50
C ASP A 414 -5.74 14.01 -20.69
N ALA A 415 -5.21 14.80 -21.63
CA ALA A 415 -5.94 15.13 -22.86
C ALA A 415 -6.39 13.86 -23.62
N ASN A 416 -7.67 13.83 -24.00
CA ASN A 416 -8.30 12.72 -24.70
C ASN A 416 -9.14 13.28 -25.87
N PRO A 417 -8.51 13.82 -26.93
CA PRO A 417 -9.20 14.56 -27.99
C PRO A 417 -10.06 13.67 -28.91
N GLN A 418 -10.02 12.33 -28.75
CA GLN A 418 -10.77 11.36 -29.56
C GLN A 418 -10.43 11.42 -31.07
N THR A 419 -9.25 11.95 -31.41
CA THR A 419 -8.66 11.86 -32.76
C THR A 419 -8.01 10.51 -32.96
N ASP A 420 -7.91 10.09 -34.23
CA ASP A 420 -7.16 8.90 -34.65
C ASP A 420 -7.60 7.59 -33.96
N CYS A 421 -8.87 7.55 -33.52
CA CYS A 421 -9.49 6.37 -32.93
C CYS A 421 -9.34 5.17 -33.86
N PRO A 422 -8.61 4.09 -33.48
CA PRO A 422 -8.34 2.99 -34.39
C PRO A 422 -9.61 2.30 -34.91
N HIS A 423 -10.70 2.31 -34.12
CA HIS A 423 -12.02 1.77 -34.47
C HIS A 423 -12.85 2.65 -35.40
N LYS A 424 -12.38 3.85 -35.79
CA LYS A 424 -13.04 4.76 -36.75
C LYS A 424 -12.33 4.81 -38.11
N LYS A 425 -11.28 4.00 -38.32
CA LYS A 425 -10.60 3.88 -39.61
C LYS A 425 -11.56 3.36 -40.69
N SER A 426 -11.46 3.89 -41.90
CA SER A 426 -12.32 3.50 -43.04
C SER A 426 -11.99 2.13 -43.64
N ASN A 427 -10.77 1.62 -43.44
CA ASN A 427 -10.27 0.37 -44.02
C ASN A 427 -10.40 -0.87 -43.11
N LEU A 428 -11.29 -0.82 -42.11
CA LEU A 428 -11.51 -1.91 -41.16
C LEU A 428 -12.33 -3.05 -41.76
N LYS A 429 -11.85 -4.29 -41.62
CA LYS A 429 -12.56 -5.51 -42.01
C LYS A 429 -13.31 -6.09 -40.79
N PRO A 430 -14.66 -6.15 -40.76
CA PRO A 430 -15.40 -6.70 -39.62
C PRO A 430 -15.15 -8.20 -39.44
N TRP A 431 -14.81 -8.61 -38.21
CA TRP A 431 -14.48 -10.01 -37.90
C TRP A 431 -15.61 -11.01 -38.23
N HIS A 432 -16.89 -10.60 -38.17
CA HIS A 432 -18.03 -11.48 -38.47
C HIS A 432 -18.37 -11.59 -39.96
N TRP A 433 -17.65 -10.92 -40.87
CA TRP A 433 -17.86 -11.03 -42.32
C TRP A 433 -17.02 -12.16 -42.92
N ALA A 434 -17.63 -13.00 -43.77
CA ALA A 434 -16.89 -14.05 -44.48
C ALA A 434 -15.80 -13.47 -45.42
N SER A 435 -16.07 -12.30 -46.03
CA SER A 435 -15.11 -11.56 -46.88
C SER A 435 -13.86 -11.08 -46.14
N THR A 436 -13.88 -11.03 -44.81
CA THR A 436 -12.66 -10.78 -44.00
C THR A 436 -11.69 -11.95 -44.06
N TRP A 437 -12.18 -13.19 -44.16
CA TRP A 437 -11.39 -14.42 -44.03
C TRP A 437 -11.25 -15.22 -45.34
N GLY A 438 -12.00 -14.84 -46.38
CA GLY A 438 -11.99 -15.54 -47.66
C GLY A 438 -12.51 -16.97 -47.54
N SER A 439 -11.85 -17.91 -48.24
CA SER A 439 -12.21 -19.33 -48.27
C SER A 439 -12.11 -20.05 -46.90
N ALA A 440 -11.41 -19.48 -45.92
CA ALA A 440 -11.36 -20.03 -44.56
C ALA A 440 -12.68 -19.88 -43.78
N GLY A 441 -13.55 -18.94 -44.18
CA GLY A 441 -14.79 -18.62 -43.49
C GLY A 441 -14.60 -17.95 -42.13
N VAL A 442 -15.70 -17.58 -41.47
CA VAL A 442 -15.66 -16.90 -40.17
C VAL A 442 -15.11 -17.85 -39.09
N PRO A 443 -14.14 -17.42 -38.24
CA PRO A 443 -13.49 -18.27 -37.27
C PRO A 443 -14.45 -18.94 -36.27
N LYS A 444 -14.31 -20.27 -36.13
CA LYS A 444 -15.14 -21.09 -35.24
C LYS A 444 -14.67 -21.01 -33.78
N PRO A 445 -15.56 -21.17 -32.78
CA PRO A 445 -15.16 -21.35 -31.39
C PRO A 445 -14.10 -22.45 -31.21
N GLY A 446 -13.17 -22.24 -30.28
CA GLY A 446 -12.05 -23.15 -30.00
C GLY A 446 -10.91 -23.14 -31.02
N SER A 447 -11.04 -22.41 -32.14
CA SER A 447 -9.98 -22.37 -33.16
C SER A 447 -8.78 -21.49 -32.79
N ILE A 448 -7.65 -21.72 -33.47
CA ILE A 448 -6.56 -20.76 -33.60
C ILE A 448 -6.88 -19.85 -34.79
N VAL A 449 -7.02 -18.56 -34.53
CA VAL A 449 -7.40 -17.55 -35.52
C VAL A 449 -6.17 -16.75 -35.93
N THR A 450 -5.78 -16.82 -37.20
CA THR A 450 -4.72 -15.95 -37.75
C THR A 450 -5.37 -14.87 -38.60
N LEU A 451 -5.11 -13.59 -38.28
CA LEU A 451 -5.59 -12.48 -39.09
C LEU A 451 -5.01 -12.54 -40.52
N PRO A 452 -5.76 -12.15 -41.56
CA PRO A 452 -5.23 -12.02 -42.91
C PRO A 452 -4.06 -11.03 -42.92
N ALA A 453 -3.00 -11.35 -43.67
CA ALA A 453 -1.84 -10.48 -43.80
C ALA A 453 -2.21 -9.08 -44.31
N ASN A 454 -1.52 -8.06 -43.81
CA ASN A 454 -1.70 -6.65 -44.17
C ASN A 454 -3.15 -6.14 -44.01
N SER A 455 -3.93 -6.70 -43.08
CA SER A 455 -5.32 -6.30 -42.83
C SER A 455 -5.52 -5.72 -41.43
N SER A 456 -6.51 -4.82 -41.30
CA SER A 456 -6.98 -4.28 -40.02
C SER A 456 -8.34 -4.89 -39.70
N VAL A 457 -8.43 -5.80 -38.74
CA VAL A 457 -9.66 -6.56 -38.41
C VAL A 457 -10.34 -6.00 -37.17
N LEU A 458 -11.66 -5.77 -37.24
CA LEU A 458 -12.45 -5.14 -36.18
C LEU A 458 -13.29 -6.16 -35.39
N ILE A 459 -13.09 -6.19 -34.08
CA ILE A 459 -13.99 -6.80 -33.10
C ILE A 459 -14.95 -5.72 -32.55
N SER A 460 -16.25 -5.95 -32.76
CA SER A 460 -17.36 -5.18 -32.17
C SER A 460 -18.31 -6.12 -31.41
N ALA A 461 -19.38 -5.58 -30.82
CA ALA A 461 -20.37 -6.34 -30.06
C ALA A 461 -21.04 -7.50 -30.84
N CYS A 462 -20.99 -7.48 -32.17
CA CYS A 462 -21.53 -8.50 -33.07
C CYS A 462 -20.45 -9.35 -33.76
N SER A 463 -19.16 -9.11 -33.47
CA SER A 463 -18.06 -9.96 -33.95
C SER A 463 -17.97 -11.29 -33.22
N LEU A 464 -18.62 -11.43 -32.06
CA LEU A 464 -18.63 -12.62 -31.22
C LEU A 464 -20.09 -13.08 -31.05
N PRO A 465 -20.48 -14.29 -31.46
CA PRO A 465 -21.83 -14.79 -31.21
C PRO A 465 -22.04 -15.09 -29.72
N ALA A 466 -23.29 -15.38 -29.33
CA ALA A 466 -23.56 -15.96 -28.02
C ALA A 466 -22.85 -17.32 -27.87
N GLY A 467 -22.40 -17.65 -26.66
CA GLY A 467 -22.15 -19.03 -26.30
C GLY A 467 -23.45 -19.84 -26.14
N SER A 468 -23.31 -21.11 -25.79
CA SER A 468 -24.42 -21.90 -25.26
C SER A 468 -24.75 -21.42 -23.84
N GLY A 469 -25.84 -20.67 -23.69
CA GLY A 469 -26.08 -19.88 -22.48
C GLY A 469 -25.26 -18.59 -22.47
N SER A 470 -25.33 -17.81 -21.38
CA SER A 470 -24.78 -16.45 -21.30
C SER A 470 -23.24 -16.35 -21.20
N GLU A 471 -22.50 -17.39 -21.56
CA GLU A 471 -21.03 -17.43 -21.53
C GLU A 471 -20.40 -16.82 -22.80
N PRO A 472 -19.29 -16.07 -22.69
CA PRO A 472 -18.55 -15.58 -23.87
C PRO A 472 -17.87 -16.71 -24.64
N VAL A 473 -17.86 -16.59 -25.98
CA VAL A 473 -17.21 -17.55 -26.88
C VAL A 473 -15.70 -17.66 -26.61
N TYR A 474 -15.22 -18.91 -26.64
CA TYR A 474 -13.81 -19.28 -26.46
C TYR A 474 -13.05 -19.38 -27.79
N PHE A 475 -11.79 -18.93 -27.82
CA PHE A 475 -10.82 -19.18 -28.91
C PHE A 475 -9.46 -19.61 -28.34
N GLU A 476 -8.76 -20.56 -28.98
CA GLU A 476 -7.48 -21.06 -28.47
C GLU A 476 -6.36 -20.01 -28.60
N SER A 477 -6.30 -19.32 -29.74
CA SER A 477 -5.32 -18.25 -29.96
C SER A 477 -5.82 -17.25 -30.99
N ILE A 478 -5.48 -15.98 -30.82
CA ILE A 478 -5.59 -14.98 -31.88
C ILE A 478 -4.19 -14.50 -32.26
N VAL A 479 -3.79 -14.72 -33.50
CA VAL A 479 -2.48 -14.37 -34.06
C VAL A 479 -2.64 -13.17 -34.98
N VAL A 480 -1.88 -12.11 -34.71
CA VAL A 480 -1.82 -10.87 -35.49
C VAL A 480 -0.46 -10.83 -36.21
N PRO A 481 -0.38 -11.18 -37.50
CA PRO A 481 0.87 -11.15 -38.25
C PRO A 481 1.48 -9.76 -38.36
N ALA A 482 2.74 -9.67 -38.76
CA ALA A 482 3.35 -8.40 -39.15
C ALA A 482 2.50 -7.70 -40.25
N GLY A 483 2.55 -6.36 -40.29
CA GLY A 483 1.72 -5.53 -41.17
C GLY A 483 0.21 -5.53 -40.86
N SER A 484 -0.26 -6.35 -39.92
CA SER A 484 -1.69 -6.53 -39.62
C SER A 484 -2.07 -5.89 -38.28
N GLU A 485 -3.32 -5.46 -38.13
CA GLU A 485 -3.83 -4.81 -36.90
C GLU A 485 -5.12 -5.49 -36.41
N LEU A 486 -5.19 -5.80 -35.11
CA LEU A 486 -6.42 -6.21 -34.44
C LEU A 486 -7.00 -5.03 -33.67
N VAL A 487 -8.21 -4.62 -34.01
CA VAL A 487 -8.88 -3.41 -33.50
C VAL A 487 -10.12 -3.80 -32.70
N PHE A 488 -10.34 -3.15 -31.55
CA PHE A 488 -11.56 -3.28 -30.76
C PHE A 488 -12.37 -1.98 -30.82
N ALA A 489 -13.67 -2.09 -31.09
CA ALA A 489 -14.62 -0.98 -31.06
C ALA A 489 -14.89 -0.48 -29.62
N ASP A 490 -15.31 0.78 -29.48
CA ASP A 490 -15.72 1.35 -28.18
C ASP A 490 -17.13 0.89 -27.76
N THR A 491 -17.30 -0.42 -27.58
CA THR A 491 -18.58 -1.05 -27.22
C THR A 491 -18.38 -2.16 -26.20
N ALA A 492 -19.46 -2.71 -25.66
CA ALA A 492 -19.40 -3.81 -24.71
C ALA A 492 -18.87 -5.08 -25.40
N ILE A 493 -17.71 -5.58 -24.97
CA ILE A 493 -17.06 -6.77 -25.55
C ILE A 493 -16.57 -7.68 -24.42
N ALA A 494 -17.04 -8.93 -24.41
CA ALA A 494 -16.49 -9.99 -23.57
C ALA A 494 -15.92 -11.10 -24.48
N LEU A 495 -14.63 -11.43 -24.30
CA LEU A 495 -13.94 -12.43 -25.10
C LEU A 495 -13.22 -13.41 -24.17
N LYS A 496 -13.39 -14.71 -24.42
CA LYS A 496 -12.72 -15.80 -23.69
C LYS A 496 -11.69 -16.43 -24.63
N LEU A 497 -10.47 -16.64 -24.16
CA LEU A 497 -9.39 -17.15 -25.01
C LEU A 497 -8.23 -17.75 -24.20
N ARG A 498 -7.24 -18.39 -24.83
CA ARG A 498 -5.99 -18.78 -24.15
C ARG A 498 -4.80 -17.86 -24.47
N THR A 499 -4.62 -17.42 -25.72
CA THR A 499 -3.55 -16.43 -26.04
C THR A 499 -3.92 -15.39 -27.11
N ILE A 500 -3.32 -14.20 -27.04
CA ILE A 500 -3.13 -13.31 -28.20
C ILE A 500 -1.63 -13.25 -28.52
N LYS A 501 -1.25 -13.40 -29.79
CA LYS A 501 0.13 -13.38 -30.28
C LYS A 501 0.27 -12.24 -31.28
N VAL A 502 1.00 -11.19 -30.92
CA VAL A 502 1.04 -9.92 -31.67
C VAL A 502 2.43 -9.71 -32.28
N SER A 503 2.54 -9.93 -33.59
CA SER A 503 3.71 -9.52 -34.40
C SER A 503 3.45 -8.22 -35.14
N GLY A 504 2.19 -7.93 -35.49
CA GLY A 504 1.72 -6.63 -35.96
C GLY A 504 1.29 -5.71 -34.83
N LYS A 505 0.05 -5.22 -34.87
CA LYS A 505 -0.49 -4.25 -33.90
C LYS A 505 -1.77 -4.70 -33.22
N LEU A 506 -1.88 -4.49 -31.91
CA LEU A 506 -3.12 -4.62 -31.14
C LEU A 506 -3.59 -3.24 -30.68
N SER A 507 -4.85 -2.92 -30.93
CA SER A 507 -5.42 -1.58 -30.74
C SER A 507 -6.77 -1.63 -30.04
N ILE A 508 -6.74 -1.45 -28.71
CA ILE A 508 -7.91 -1.28 -27.86
C ILE A 508 -7.94 0.19 -27.43
N GLY A 509 -8.26 1.06 -28.39
CA GLY A 509 -8.05 2.52 -28.29
C GLY A 509 -6.63 2.95 -28.68
N SER A 510 -6.32 4.22 -28.44
CA SER A 510 -5.02 4.85 -28.70
C SER A 510 -4.68 5.88 -27.60
N PRO A 511 -3.45 6.43 -27.54
CA PRO A 511 -3.11 7.49 -26.58
C PRO A 511 -4.00 8.74 -26.68
N THR A 512 -4.53 9.05 -27.87
CA THR A 512 -5.45 10.17 -28.15
C THR A 512 -6.93 9.80 -28.05
N CYS A 513 -7.26 8.51 -28.13
CA CYS A 513 -8.62 7.97 -28.10
C CYS A 513 -8.73 6.83 -27.08
N ARG A 514 -8.90 7.21 -25.80
CA ARG A 514 -9.27 6.29 -24.70
C ARG A 514 -10.72 5.83 -24.87
N LEU A 515 -10.97 4.53 -24.73
CA LEU A 515 -12.30 3.91 -24.86
C LEU A 515 -13.14 4.05 -23.58
N SER A 516 -14.45 4.27 -23.72
CA SER A 516 -15.39 4.48 -22.62
C SER A 516 -16.24 3.26 -22.24
N SER A 517 -16.36 2.27 -23.12
CA SER A 517 -17.13 1.04 -22.94
C SER A 517 -16.37 -0.07 -22.21
N SER A 518 -17.09 -1.11 -21.78
CA SER A 518 -16.53 -2.24 -21.01
C SER A 518 -15.95 -3.32 -21.94
N ILE A 519 -14.65 -3.60 -21.83
CA ILE A 519 -13.96 -4.63 -22.62
C ILE A 519 -13.26 -5.61 -21.68
N THR A 520 -13.69 -6.87 -21.68
CA THR A 520 -13.16 -7.92 -20.79
C THR A 520 -12.53 -9.06 -21.60
N LEU A 521 -11.23 -9.26 -21.42
CA LEU A 521 -10.45 -10.36 -21.99
C LEU A 521 -10.16 -11.41 -20.91
N THR A 522 -10.77 -12.59 -21.01
CA THR A 522 -10.67 -13.67 -20.02
C THR A 522 -9.79 -14.81 -20.54
N PHE A 523 -8.59 -14.92 -19.97
CA PHE A 523 -7.57 -15.89 -20.35
C PHE A 523 -7.73 -17.20 -19.56
N ASN A 524 -8.13 -18.25 -20.27
CA ASN A 524 -8.35 -19.61 -19.79
C ASN A 524 -7.11 -20.50 -20.07
N GLY A 525 -6.90 -21.53 -19.25
CA GLY A 525 -5.80 -22.49 -19.39
C GLY A 525 -5.30 -23.02 -18.04
N THR A 526 -4.60 -24.15 -18.07
CA THR A 526 -4.10 -24.86 -16.89
C THR A 526 -2.59 -24.78 -16.73
N ARG A 527 -2.08 -24.83 -15.50
CA ARG A 527 -0.63 -24.98 -15.23
C ARG A 527 -0.03 -26.24 -15.89
N ALA A 528 -0.81 -27.32 -16.00
CA ALA A 528 -0.47 -28.46 -16.86
C ALA A 528 -0.63 -28.05 -18.33
N GLY A 529 0.46 -28.09 -19.10
CA GLY A 529 0.53 -27.57 -20.47
C GLY A 529 1.20 -26.19 -20.61
N ALA A 530 1.65 -25.57 -19.51
CA ALA A 530 2.37 -24.29 -19.53
C ALA A 530 3.76 -24.41 -20.19
N VAL A 531 4.01 -23.63 -21.24
CA VAL A 531 5.30 -23.57 -21.94
C VAL A 531 6.35 -22.76 -21.17
N ALA A 532 7.63 -22.94 -21.54
CA ALA A 532 8.74 -22.16 -20.99
C ALA A 532 8.62 -20.66 -21.35
N GLY A 533 8.13 -19.86 -20.39
CA GLY A 533 7.77 -18.45 -20.57
C GLY A 533 6.36 -18.09 -20.06
N GLY A 534 5.56 -19.11 -19.75
CA GLY A 534 4.18 -19.00 -19.27
C GLY A 534 3.15 -19.07 -20.40
N ASP A 535 1.88 -19.17 -20.01
CA ASP A 535 0.72 -19.30 -20.91
C ASP A 535 -0.26 -18.12 -20.67
N LYS A 536 -1.54 -18.23 -21.06
CA LYS A 536 -2.66 -17.37 -20.62
C LYS A 536 -2.36 -15.87 -20.75
N GLY A 537 -2.32 -15.33 -21.97
CA GLY A 537 -1.99 -13.91 -22.08
C GLY A 537 -1.83 -13.31 -23.47
N ILE A 538 -1.44 -12.03 -23.46
CA ILE A 538 -1.06 -11.25 -24.63
C ILE A 538 0.47 -11.28 -24.74
N PHE A 539 0.97 -11.82 -25.85
CA PHE A 539 2.39 -12.00 -26.14
C PHE A 539 2.78 -11.12 -27.34
N SER A 540 3.61 -10.10 -27.11
CA SER A 540 4.05 -9.16 -28.15
C SER A 540 5.48 -9.44 -28.61
N TYR A 541 5.71 -9.52 -29.92
CA TYR A 541 6.99 -9.93 -30.52
C TYR A 541 7.83 -8.73 -31.00
N VAL A 542 8.98 -9.00 -31.64
CA VAL A 542 9.82 -7.96 -32.25
C VAL A 542 9.07 -7.26 -33.40
N GLY A 543 9.18 -5.93 -33.47
CA GLY A 543 8.45 -5.07 -34.42
C GLY A 543 7.01 -4.71 -34.02
N SER A 544 6.43 -5.39 -33.02
CA SER A 544 5.01 -5.22 -32.68
C SER A 544 4.69 -3.96 -31.87
N THR A 545 3.41 -3.56 -31.90
CA THR A 545 2.84 -2.49 -31.05
C THR A 545 1.60 -2.99 -30.31
N VAL A 546 1.50 -2.71 -29.01
CA VAL A 546 0.31 -2.99 -28.20
C VAL A 546 -0.19 -1.70 -27.54
N ASP A 547 -1.34 -1.22 -28.00
CA ASP A 547 -2.06 -0.04 -27.50
C ASP A 547 -3.33 -0.49 -26.78
N ILE A 548 -3.46 -0.24 -25.48
CA ILE A 548 -4.66 -0.54 -24.68
C ILE A 548 -4.98 0.66 -23.79
N HIS A 549 -6.04 1.40 -24.15
CA HIS A 549 -6.35 2.72 -23.58
C HIS A 549 -7.83 2.82 -23.19
N GLY A 550 -8.11 2.70 -21.89
CA GLY A 550 -9.43 2.89 -21.30
C GLY A 550 -9.61 4.27 -20.65
N LYS A 551 -10.88 4.63 -20.40
CA LYS A 551 -11.31 5.83 -19.69
C LYS A 551 -10.46 6.10 -18.45
N GLN A 552 -9.99 7.33 -18.32
CA GLN A 552 -9.21 7.74 -17.14
C GLN A 552 -10.14 7.95 -15.94
N PHE A 553 -9.90 7.17 -14.89
CA PHE A 553 -10.43 7.46 -13.56
C PHE A 553 -9.36 8.17 -12.75
N HIS A 554 -9.75 9.24 -12.06
CA HIS A 554 -8.87 10.22 -11.46
C HIS A 554 -9.43 10.79 -10.14
N PRO A 555 -8.59 10.97 -9.11
CA PRO A 555 -7.29 10.30 -8.98
C PRO A 555 -7.53 8.78 -8.89
N THR A 556 -6.53 7.95 -9.19
CA THR A 556 -6.70 6.48 -9.11
C THR A 556 -6.72 5.97 -7.67
N TRP A 557 -6.27 6.80 -6.74
CA TRP A 557 -6.35 6.63 -5.30
C TRP A 557 -6.29 8.00 -4.63
N THR A 558 -6.77 8.10 -3.40
CA THR A 558 -6.72 9.28 -2.53
C THR A 558 -6.58 8.81 -1.09
N ARG A 559 -6.70 9.69 -0.09
CA ARG A 559 -6.80 9.31 1.33
C ARG A 559 -8.08 9.83 1.98
N LEU A 560 -8.42 9.22 3.11
CA LEU A 560 -9.49 9.68 3.97
C LEU A 560 -9.23 11.10 4.49
N ALA A 561 -10.24 11.96 4.42
CA ALA A 561 -10.24 13.29 5.03
C ALA A 561 -10.78 13.27 6.48
N ALA A 562 -11.41 12.18 6.91
CA ALA A 562 -11.82 11.95 8.29
C ALA A 562 -11.92 10.44 8.57
N THR A 563 -11.68 10.04 9.83
CA THR A 563 -11.70 8.63 10.26
C THR A 563 -13.04 7.98 9.95
N ALA A 564 -13.03 6.93 9.12
CA ALA A 564 -14.20 6.13 8.81
C ALA A 564 -14.28 4.96 9.80
N ARG A 565 -15.35 4.90 10.59
CA ARG A 565 -15.50 3.91 11.67
C ARG A 565 -16.24 2.67 11.18
N THR A 566 -16.09 1.57 11.91
CA THR A 566 -16.93 0.37 11.73
C THR A 566 -18.42 0.76 11.70
N GLN A 567 -19.16 0.14 10.79
CA GLN A 567 -20.54 0.47 10.42
C GLN A 567 -20.77 1.82 9.69
N ASP A 568 -19.74 2.56 9.27
CA ASP A 568 -19.91 3.63 8.27
C ASP A 568 -19.98 3.03 6.84
N ASP A 569 -21.06 3.32 6.11
CA ASP A 569 -21.24 3.05 4.68
C ASP A 569 -20.84 4.22 3.78
N ARG A 570 -20.08 5.17 4.30
CA ARG A 570 -19.56 6.30 3.52
C ARG A 570 -18.19 6.75 4.00
N VAL A 571 -17.40 7.29 3.08
CA VAL A 571 -16.06 7.82 3.33
C VAL A 571 -15.96 9.26 2.83
N TYR A 572 -15.21 10.07 3.58
CA TYR A 572 -14.82 11.43 3.19
C TYR A 572 -13.41 11.39 2.62
N LEU A 573 -13.21 12.02 1.45
CA LEU A 573 -11.97 11.94 0.69
C LEU A 573 -11.26 13.30 0.62
N GLN A 574 -9.93 13.30 0.66
CA GLN A 574 -9.13 14.53 0.58
C GLN A 574 -9.24 15.18 -0.81
N GLU A 575 -9.26 14.38 -1.88
CA GLU A 575 -9.31 14.83 -3.27
C GLU A 575 -10.69 14.55 -3.89
N ALA A 576 -11.02 15.30 -4.95
CA ALA A 576 -12.26 15.13 -5.70
C ALA A 576 -12.12 13.98 -6.72
N VAL A 577 -13.04 13.02 -6.73
CA VAL A 577 -12.95 11.81 -7.57
C VAL A 577 -13.95 11.80 -8.73
N ASN A 578 -13.52 11.42 -9.93
CA ASN A 578 -14.42 11.20 -11.07
C ASN A 578 -15.04 9.77 -11.10
N TRP A 579 -14.96 9.04 -9.99
CA TRP A 579 -15.41 7.66 -9.85
C TRP A 579 -16.93 7.52 -10.04
N GLU A 580 -17.37 6.31 -10.40
CA GLU A 580 -18.76 6.01 -10.80
C GLU A 580 -19.43 5.02 -9.83
N VAL A 581 -20.76 5.07 -9.76
CA VAL A 581 -21.58 4.06 -9.06
C VAL A 581 -21.30 2.66 -9.63
N GLY A 582 -21.34 1.63 -8.78
CA GLY A 582 -21.03 0.25 -9.14
C GLY A 582 -19.54 -0.08 -9.28
N GLN A 583 -18.64 0.90 -9.18
CA GLN A 583 -17.19 0.65 -9.16
C GLN A 583 -16.72 0.12 -7.80
N GLN A 584 -15.62 -0.64 -7.81
CA GLN A 584 -14.99 -1.19 -6.61
C GLN A 584 -13.78 -0.35 -6.20
N VAL A 585 -13.71 -0.02 -4.91
CA VAL A 585 -12.55 0.57 -4.25
C VAL A 585 -12.00 -0.38 -3.17
N VAL A 586 -10.74 -0.21 -2.78
CA VAL A 586 -10.19 -0.74 -1.53
C VAL A 586 -9.92 0.43 -0.57
N VAL A 587 -10.22 0.24 0.72
CA VAL A 587 -9.81 1.10 1.83
C VAL A 587 -8.68 0.38 2.57
N THR A 588 -7.54 1.04 2.78
CA THR A 588 -6.35 0.40 3.36
C THR A 588 -6.44 0.25 4.88
N THR A 589 -5.78 -0.79 5.37
CA THR A 589 -5.58 -1.11 6.78
C THR A 589 -4.92 0.04 7.56
N THR A 590 -5.30 0.24 8.81
CA THR A 590 -4.61 1.14 9.75
C THR A 590 -4.13 0.44 11.02
N VAL A 591 -3.74 -0.84 10.92
CA VAL A 591 -3.08 -1.59 12.01
C VAL A 591 -1.63 -1.96 11.66
N TYR A 592 -0.76 -2.03 12.67
CA TYR A 592 0.66 -2.37 12.52
C TYR A 592 0.88 -3.80 11.95
N LYS A 593 0.06 -4.77 12.36
CA LYS A 593 0.24 -6.19 12.03
C LYS A 593 -0.80 -6.70 11.03
N ASP A 594 -1.04 -5.99 9.93
CA ASP A 594 -2.07 -6.36 8.93
C ASP A 594 -1.93 -7.80 8.39
N LYS A 595 -0.73 -8.35 8.32
CA LYS A 595 -0.52 -9.76 7.94
C LYS A 595 -1.10 -10.76 8.96
N GLU A 596 -1.13 -10.38 10.24
CA GLU A 596 -1.64 -11.18 11.35
C GLU A 596 -3.13 -10.90 11.62
N ASP A 597 -3.57 -9.65 11.44
CA ASP A 597 -4.97 -9.20 11.55
C ASP A 597 -5.33 -8.31 10.34
N PRO A 598 -5.79 -8.90 9.22
CA PRO A 598 -5.96 -8.18 7.96
C PRO A 598 -7.25 -7.36 7.91
N GLN A 599 -7.10 -6.04 7.87
CA GLN A 599 -8.22 -5.07 7.90
C GLN A 599 -8.39 -4.26 6.59
N ASN A 600 -7.79 -4.71 5.49
CA ASN A 600 -7.99 -4.08 4.17
C ASN A 600 -9.36 -4.47 3.58
N GLU A 601 -10.17 -3.48 3.20
CA GLU A 601 -11.58 -3.68 2.85
C GLU A 601 -11.89 -3.30 1.39
N VAL A 602 -12.48 -4.21 0.62
CA VAL A 602 -13.04 -3.88 -0.70
C VAL A 602 -14.52 -3.52 -0.55
N ARG A 603 -14.94 -2.42 -1.18
CA ARG A 603 -16.34 -1.95 -1.18
C ARG A 603 -16.77 -1.44 -2.56
N THR A 604 -18.05 -1.60 -2.87
CA THR A 604 -18.66 -1.14 -4.13
C THR A 604 -19.40 0.18 -3.90
N ILE A 605 -19.21 1.15 -4.79
CA ILE A 605 -19.81 2.49 -4.70
C ILE A 605 -21.32 2.43 -4.96
N ALA A 606 -22.11 2.97 -4.03
CA ALA A 606 -23.55 3.18 -4.16
C ALA A 606 -23.90 4.60 -4.63
N ALA A 607 -23.14 5.61 -4.18
CA ALA A 607 -23.41 7.02 -4.44
C ALA A 607 -22.11 7.86 -4.35
N VAL A 608 -22.08 9.01 -5.03
CA VAL A 608 -20.95 9.97 -5.02
C VAL A 608 -21.50 11.39 -4.96
N SER A 609 -21.00 12.22 -4.05
CA SER A 609 -21.50 13.60 -3.87
C SER A 609 -21.23 14.50 -5.08
N SER A 610 -22.01 15.58 -5.21
CA SER A 610 -21.82 16.64 -6.20
C SER A 610 -20.41 17.24 -6.16
N ASN A 611 -19.89 17.52 -4.96
CA ASN A 611 -18.51 18.00 -4.74
C ASN A 611 -17.43 16.91 -4.92
N ARG A 612 -17.82 15.68 -5.25
CA ARG A 612 -16.94 14.52 -5.53
C ARG A 612 -15.98 14.12 -4.40
N LYS A 613 -16.22 14.57 -3.15
CA LYS A 613 -15.39 14.23 -1.97
C LYS A 613 -16.07 13.29 -0.96
N ILE A 614 -17.29 12.83 -1.22
CA ILE A 614 -17.98 11.84 -0.39
C ILE A 614 -18.42 10.69 -1.27
N VAL A 615 -18.06 9.46 -0.87
CA VAL A 615 -18.42 8.22 -1.54
C VAL A 615 -19.20 7.36 -0.56
N GLN A 616 -20.41 6.93 -0.93
CA GLN A 616 -21.20 5.95 -0.17
C GLN A 616 -21.03 4.57 -0.82
N PHE A 617 -21.11 3.51 -0.02
CA PHE A 617 -20.92 2.12 -0.39
C PHE A 617 -22.22 1.30 -0.30
N THR A 618 -22.29 0.19 -1.01
CA THR A 618 -23.40 -0.78 -0.90
C THR A 618 -23.35 -1.63 0.37
N GLN A 619 -22.23 -1.63 1.09
CA GLN A 619 -22.04 -2.25 2.40
C GLN A 619 -21.19 -1.32 3.27
N PRO A 620 -21.49 -1.16 4.57
CA PRO A 620 -20.62 -0.43 5.48
C PRO A 620 -19.31 -1.17 5.73
N LEU A 621 -18.33 -0.46 6.28
CA LEU A 621 -17.04 -0.98 6.71
C LEU A 621 -17.22 -1.88 7.96
N ASP A 622 -16.51 -3.00 7.97
CA ASP A 622 -16.41 -3.92 9.10
C ASP A 622 -15.33 -3.45 10.09
N PHE A 623 -14.31 -2.74 9.60
CA PHE A 623 -13.20 -2.19 10.40
C PHE A 623 -13.23 -0.65 10.50
N THR A 624 -12.36 -0.11 11.33
CA THR A 624 -12.19 1.34 11.52
C THR A 624 -10.88 1.78 10.88
N HIS A 625 -11.00 2.67 9.88
CA HIS A 625 -9.90 3.17 9.08
C HIS A 625 -9.58 4.60 9.52
N TYR A 626 -8.43 4.77 10.17
CA TYR A 626 -8.03 6.04 10.76
C TYR A 626 -7.71 7.11 9.70
N ALA A 627 -8.00 8.36 10.06
CA ALA A 627 -7.49 9.55 9.41
C ALA A 627 -7.36 10.67 10.45
N GLY A 628 -6.12 10.97 10.81
CA GLY A 628 -5.69 12.14 11.57
C GLY A 628 -4.63 12.93 10.80
N GLN A 629 -3.96 13.86 11.47
CA GLN A 629 -2.90 14.63 10.81
C GLN A 629 -1.62 13.79 10.64
N GLU A 630 -1.41 12.88 11.60
CA GLU A 630 -0.33 11.92 11.74
C GLU A 630 -0.29 10.94 10.56
N TYR A 631 -1.41 10.30 10.22
CA TYR A 631 -1.57 9.50 9.00
C TYR A 631 -3.05 9.20 8.70
N GLN A 632 -3.32 8.72 7.48
CA GLN A 632 -4.66 8.39 7.01
C GLN A 632 -4.65 7.15 6.12
N ALA A 633 -5.73 6.36 6.16
CA ALA A 633 -5.95 5.28 5.20
C ALA A 633 -6.10 5.82 3.76
N GLU A 634 -5.47 5.16 2.80
CA GLU A 634 -5.73 5.30 1.38
C GLU A 634 -7.06 4.67 0.97
N VAL A 635 -7.73 5.30 -0.01
CA VAL A 635 -8.86 4.73 -0.74
C VAL A 635 -8.46 4.65 -2.21
N ALA A 636 -8.34 3.44 -2.77
CA ALA A 636 -7.83 3.21 -4.12
C ALA A 636 -8.87 2.52 -5.01
N LEU A 637 -9.05 3.04 -6.23
CA LEU A 637 -10.00 2.50 -7.20
C LEU A 637 -9.43 1.25 -7.89
N LEU A 638 -10.16 0.14 -7.83
CA LEU A 638 -9.81 -1.13 -8.48
C LEU A 638 -10.47 -1.27 -9.86
N SER A 639 -11.72 -0.85 -10.02
CA SER A 639 -12.45 -0.97 -11.29
C SER A 639 -11.85 -0.14 -12.42
N ARG A 640 -11.81 -0.69 -13.63
CA ARG A 640 -11.47 -0.01 -14.89
C ARG A 640 -12.39 -0.50 -16.00
N ARG A 641 -12.46 0.23 -17.11
CA ARG A 641 -13.28 -0.13 -18.28
C ARG A 641 -12.68 -1.26 -19.12
N ILE A 642 -11.36 -1.34 -19.22
CA ILE A 642 -10.68 -2.49 -19.86
C ILE A 642 -10.16 -3.42 -18.76
N VAL A 643 -10.54 -4.70 -18.84
CA VAL A 643 -10.16 -5.75 -17.90
C VAL A 643 -9.44 -6.87 -18.66
N VAL A 644 -8.23 -7.19 -18.23
CA VAL A 644 -7.49 -8.40 -18.61
C VAL A 644 -7.52 -9.32 -17.39
N GLN A 645 -8.01 -10.56 -17.52
CA GLN A 645 -8.12 -11.43 -16.36
C GLN A 645 -7.81 -12.90 -16.62
N GLY A 646 -7.31 -13.58 -15.59
CA GLY A 646 -7.32 -15.04 -15.54
C GLY A 646 -8.73 -15.56 -15.27
N ASP A 647 -9.07 -16.72 -15.82
CA ASP A 647 -10.37 -17.37 -15.63
C ASP A 647 -10.63 -17.81 -14.17
N ALA A 648 -11.83 -18.38 -13.93
CA ALA A 648 -12.29 -18.85 -12.63
C ALA A 648 -11.31 -19.81 -11.92
N GLY A 649 -10.71 -20.76 -12.66
CA GLY A 649 -9.80 -21.79 -12.16
C GLY A 649 -8.42 -21.29 -11.74
N SER A 650 -8.01 -20.09 -12.19
CA SER A 650 -6.69 -19.50 -11.89
C SER A 650 -6.37 -19.36 -10.39
N GLU A 651 -7.39 -19.33 -9.52
CA GLU A 651 -7.23 -19.30 -8.06
C GLU A 651 -6.78 -20.65 -7.45
N ASN A 652 -6.98 -21.76 -8.17
CA ASN A 652 -6.72 -23.12 -7.70
C ASN A 652 -5.24 -23.51 -7.84
N ASP A 653 -4.64 -23.17 -8.99
CA ASP A 653 -3.25 -23.46 -9.34
C ASP A 653 -2.34 -22.22 -9.34
N GLU A 654 -2.88 -21.06 -8.95
CA GLU A 654 -2.19 -19.76 -8.90
C GLU A 654 -1.52 -19.42 -10.25
N PHE A 655 -2.27 -19.60 -11.34
CA PHE A 655 -1.81 -19.52 -12.73
C PHE A 655 -2.74 -18.60 -13.56
N GLY A 656 -2.46 -17.31 -13.52
CA GLY A 656 -3.31 -16.24 -14.05
C GLY A 656 -2.86 -15.62 -15.38
N ALA A 657 -3.51 -14.52 -15.75
CA ALA A 657 -3.27 -13.84 -17.03
C ALA A 657 -1.99 -12.97 -17.05
N GLN A 658 -1.28 -12.91 -18.17
CA GLN A 658 -0.12 -12.04 -18.35
C GLN A 658 -0.21 -11.18 -19.62
N VAL A 659 0.46 -10.02 -19.60
CA VAL A 659 0.79 -9.24 -20.79
C VAL A 659 2.30 -9.11 -20.83
N ARG A 660 2.94 -9.80 -21.78
CA ARG A 660 4.39 -9.99 -21.84
C ARG A 660 4.93 -9.72 -23.24
N ARG A 661 6.11 -9.11 -23.29
CA ARG A 661 6.93 -9.03 -24.50
C ARG A 661 7.86 -10.24 -24.64
N LEU A 662 8.02 -10.75 -25.87
CA LEU A 662 8.93 -11.85 -26.23
C LEU A 662 9.93 -11.39 -27.31
N THR A 663 11.22 -11.43 -26.97
CA THR A 663 12.30 -11.49 -27.95
C THR A 663 12.49 -12.93 -28.43
N ASN A 664 13.07 -13.14 -29.61
CA ASN A 664 13.06 -14.45 -30.26
C ASN A 664 14.05 -15.46 -29.64
N ARG A 665 13.58 -16.72 -29.52
CA ARG A 665 14.26 -17.96 -29.06
C ARG A 665 14.91 -17.98 -27.67
N LEU A 666 14.74 -19.14 -27.03
CA LEU A 666 15.52 -19.60 -25.87
C LEU A 666 16.92 -20.08 -26.31
N THR A 667 17.73 -19.18 -26.88
CA THR A 667 19.13 -19.44 -27.25
C THR A 667 20.03 -18.36 -26.65
N TRP A 668 21.13 -18.80 -26.05
CA TRP A 668 21.93 -18.07 -25.06
C TRP A 668 22.90 -17.01 -25.62
N ALA A 669 22.67 -16.55 -26.86
CA ALA A 669 23.38 -15.44 -27.47
C ALA A 669 22.51 -14.72 -28.51
N VAL A 670 22.16 -13.46 -28.24
CA VAL A 670 21.64 -12.50 -29.25
C VAL A 670 22.25 -11.13 -28.93
N THR A 671 23.21 -10.70 -29.75
CA THR A 671 23.82 -9.37 -29.63
C THR A 671 22.85 -8.30 -30.10
N VAL A 672 22.43 -7.41 -29.20
CA VAL A 672 21.58 -6.25 -29.56
C VAL A 672 22.45 -5.06 -29.97
N GLY A 673 22.22 -4.54 -31.18
CA GLY A 673 22.90 -3.35 -31.71
C GLY A 673 22.53 -2.04 -30.97
N PRO A 674 23.10 -0.88 -31.34
CA PRO A 674 22.84 0.37 -30.63
C PRO A 674 21.49 1.03 -30.95
N SER A 675 20.86 0.71 -32.09
CA SER A 675 19.71 1.47 -32.61
C SER A 675 18.64 0.55 -33.21
N GLN A 676 17.96 -0.24 -32.38
CA GLN A 676 16.72 -0.94 -32.76
C GLN A 676 15.70 -0.89 -31.62
N VAL A 677 14.63 -0.12 -31.82
CA VAL A 677 13.44 -0.14 -30.95
C VAL A 677 12.73 -1.47 -31.18
N MET A 678 12.84 -2.39 -30.23
CA MET A 678 12.41 -3.77 -30.46
C MET A 678 10.87 -3.91 -30.55
N GLY A 679 10.10 -2.95 -30.01
CA GLY A 679 8.64 -2.85 -30.15
C GLY A 679 7.99 -2.08 -28.98
N VAL A 680 6.75 -1.62 -29.15
CA VAL A 680 6.12 -0.61 -28.26
C VAL A 680 4.94 -1.19 -27.46
N GLY A 681 4.82 -0.82 -26.18
CA GLY A 681 3.68 -1.17 -25.33
C GLY A 681 3.16 0.02 -24.53
N ARG A 682 1.86 0.34 -24.69
CA ARG A 682 1.20 1.52 -24.11
C ARG A 682 -0.11 1.10 -23.46
N PHE A 683 -0.13 1.20 -22.13
CA PHE A 683 -1.26 0.77 -21.29
C PHE A 683 -1.77 1.96 -20.50
N SER A 684 -3.03 2.34 -20.71
CA SER A 684 -3.72 3.40 -19.99
C SER A 684 -5.05 2.90 -19.43
N GLY A 685 -5.27 3.00 -18.11
CA GLY A 685 -6.58 2.71 -17.50
C GLY A 685 -7.06 1.25 -17.62
N VAL A 686 -6.14 0.29 -17.47
CA VAL A 686 -6.42 -1.17 -17.57
C VAL A 686 -6.40 -1.83 -16.19
N ARG A 687 -7.38 -2.69 -15.87
CA ARG A 687 -7.35 -3.58 -14.69
C ARG A 687 -6.80 -4.94 -15.12
N VAL A 688 -5.74 -5.42 -14.48
CA VAL A 688 -5.33 -6.84 -14.56
C VAL A 688 -5.76 -7.56 -13.30
N TYR A 689 -6.73 -8.46 -13.41
CA TYR A 689 -7.34 -9.19 -12.29
C TYR A 689 -6.94 -10.67 -12.37
N ARG A 690 -6.52 -11.30 -11.27
CA ARG A 690 -6.01 -12.69 -11.30
C ARG A 690 -4.88 -12.86 -12.34
N GLY A 691 -3.94 -11.92 -12.34
CA GLY A 691 -2.80 -11.89 -13.27
C GLY A 691 -1.56 -12.63 -12.78
N GLY A 692 -0.53 -12.79 -13.61
CA GLY A 692 0.75 -13.42 -13.25
C GLY A 692 0.66 -14.92 -12.94
N GLN A 693 1.80 -15.61 -12.88
CA GLN A 693 1.84 -17.08 -12.71
C GLN A 693 2.88 -17.49 -11.66
N LYS A 694 2.42 -18.07 -10.55
CA LYS A 694 3.27 -18.34 -9.38
C LYS A 694 4.41 -19.29 -9.72
N ASN A 695 5.64 -18.88 -9.41
CA ASN A 695 6.91 -19.57 -9.67
C ASN A 695 7.23 -19.83 -11.16
N VAL A 696 6.54 -19.17 -12.10
CA VAL A 696 6.85 -19.21 -13.54
C VAL A 696 7.64 -17.95 -13.92
N LEU A 697 8.90 -18.12 -14.33
CA LEU A 697 9.85 -17.02 -14.52
C LEU A 697 9.46 -16.12 -15.70
N GLY A 698 9.45 -14.80 -15.46
CA GLY A 698 9.06 -13.79 -16.45
C GLY A 698 7.54 -13.66 -16.66
N SER A 699 6.71 -14.38 -15.90
CA SER A 699 5.26 -14.44 -16.12
C SER A 699 4.50 -13.55 -15.13
N TYR A 700 4.47 -12.24 -15.42
CA TYR A 700 3.90 -11.18 -14.58
C TYR A 700 2.69 -10.50 -15.27
N PRO A 701 1.80 -9.82 -14.52
CA PRO A 701 0.58 -9.18 -15.06
C PRO A 701 0.84 -8.18 -16.20
N LEU A 702 1.78 -7.24 -16.00
CA LEU A 702 2.23 -6.28 -17.00
C LEU A 702 3.76 -6.28 -17.01
N HIS A 703 4.36 -6.76 -18.11
CA HIS A 703 5.80 -7.02 -18.20
C HIS A 703 6.44 -6.42 -19.45
N PHE A 704 7.17 -5.32 -19.27
CA PHE A 704 8.14 -4.84 -20.25
C PHE A 704 9.42 -5.68 -20.15
N HIS A 705 9.55 -6.63 -21.07
CA HIS A 705 10.63 -7.63 -21.10
C HIS A 705 11.54 -7.39 -22.31
N LEU A 706 12.77 -6.95 -22.05
CA LEU A 706 13.83 -6.72 -23.03
C LEU A 706 13.35 -5.80 -24.18
N VAL A 707 12.85 -4.62 -23.81
CA VAL A 707 12.37 -3.59 -24.75
C VAL A 707 13.54 -2.79 -25.33
N GLY A 708 14.57 -2.53 -24.52
CA GLY A 708 15.53 -1.44 -24.76
C GLY A 708 14.93 -0.08 -24.40
N ASN A 709 15.43 0.98 -25.03
CA ASN A 709 14.93 2.34 -24.86
C ASN A 709 13.53 2.48 -25.48
N CYS A 710 12.56 2.94 -24.68
CA CYS A 710 11.20 3.19 -25.16
C CYS A 710 10.55 4.39 -24.44
N PRO A 711 10.93 5.63 -24.77
CA PRO A 711 10.36 6.85 -24.17
C PRO A 711 8.85 7.03 -24.45
N THR A 712 8.27 6.26 -25.36
CA THR A 712 6.82 6.24 -25.63
C THR A 712 6.08 5.13 -24.86
N CYS A 713 6.79 4.13 -24.33
CA CYS A 713 6.21 3.02 -23.56
C CYS A 713 5.73 3.52 -22.20
N HIS A 714 4.52 3.11 -21.82
CA HIS A 714 3.98 3.50 -20.53
C HIS A 714 2.96 2.52 -19.96
N ILE A 715 2.87 2.52 -18.63
CA ILE A 715 1.77 1.95 -17.86
C ILE A 715 1.23 3.09 -17.00
N LYS A 716 0.02 3.58 -17.28
CA LYS A 716 -0.59 4.68 -16.52
C LYS A 716 -2.05 4.46 -16.17
N ASP A 717 -2.47 4.99 -15.03
CA ASP A 717 -3.83 4.88 -14.50
C ASP A 717 -4.33 3.42 -14.29
N CYS A 718 -3.49 2.40 -14.41
CA CYS A 718 -3.89 0.99 -14.38
C CYS A 718 -4.23 0.51 -12.96
N ALA A 719 -4.71 -0.73 -12.84
CA ALA A 719 -4.86 -1.46 -11.58
C ALA A 719 -4.34 -2.90 -11.76
N VAL A 720 -3.62 -3.44 -10.79
CA VAL A 720 -3.28 -4.88 -10.73
C VAL A 720 -3.81 -5.45 -9.43
N GLU A 721 -4.60 -6.52 -9.52
CA GLU A 721 -5.35 -7.06 -8.39
C GLU A 721 -5.34 -8.59 -8.37
N ARG A 722 -5.16 -9.18 -7.18
CA ARG A 722 -5.08 -10.64 -6.96
C ARG A 722 -4.04 -11.34 -7.85
N SER A 723 -2.91 -10.69 -8.16
CA SER A 723 -1.87 -11.33 -8.97
C SER A 723 -1.26 -12.53 -8.24
N PHE A 724 -0.96 -13.58 -8.98
CA PHE A 724 -0.29 -14.80 -8.52
C PHE A 724 1.24 -14.65 -8.47
N PHE A 725 1.78 -13.51 -8.91
CA PHE A 725 3.19 -13.15 -8.80
C PHE A 725 3.36 -11.62 -8.57
N ARG A 726 4.43 -11.02 -9.12
CA ARG A 726 4.71 -9.57 -9.17
C ARG A 726 3.57 -8.79 -9.88
N CYS A 727 3.68 -7.46 -10.02
CA CYS A 727 2.60 -6.62 -10.57
C CYS A 727 3.01 -5.86 -11.84
N PHE A 728 3.82 -4.80 -11.72
CA PHE A 728 4.43 -4.06 -12.82
C PHE A 728 5.93 -4.39 -12.86
N THR A 729 6.39 -5.02 -13.96
CA THR A 729 7.80 -5.38 -14.13
C THR A 729 8.43 -4.71 -15.35
N LEU A 730 9.64 -4.19 -15.15
CA LEU A 730 10.55 -3.74 -16.21
C LEU A 730 11.81 -4.59 -16.16
N HIS A 731 12.29 -5.03 -17.33
CA HIS A 731 13.47 -5.88 -17.49
C HIS A 731 14.20 -5.45 -18.76
N GLN A 732 15.46 -5.03 -18.65
CA GLN A 732 16.24 -4.32 -19.69
C GLN A 732 15.36 -3.39 -20.56
N THR A 733 14.69 -2.47 -19.88
CA THR A 733 13.78 -1.48 -20.47
C THR A 733 14.16 -0.14 -19.90
N HIS A 734 14.25 0.88 -20.76
CA HIS A 734 14.78 2.19 -20.41
C HIS A 734 13.80 3.29 -20.86
N ASP A 735 13.87 4.45 -20.19
CA ASP A 735 13.08 5.66 -20.49
C ASP A 735 11.53 5.51 -20.34
N ALA A 736 11.02 4.39 -19.80
CA ALA A 736 9.58 4.11 -19.75
C ALA A 736 8.86 4.78 -18.57
N LEU A 737 7.58 5.15 -18.76
CA LEU A 737 6.76 5.83 -17.74
C LEU A 737 5.80 4.88 -17.02
N VAL A 738 5.89 4.78 -15.70
CA VAL A 738 4.98 4.02 -14.84
C VAL A 738 4.37 4.94 -13.79
N THR A 739 3.13 5.40 -14.00
CA THR A 739 2.53 6.45 -13.14
C THR A 739 1.05 6.25 -12.79
N ARG A 740 0.65 6.64 -11.58
CA ARG A 740 -0.75 6.61 -11.10
C ARG A 740 -1.42 5.22 -11.17
N ASN A 741 -0.65 4.14 -11.17
CA ASN A 741 -1.20 2.77 -11.22
C ASN A 741 -1.47 2.26 -9.81
N VAL A 742 -2.57 1.55 -9.58
CA VAL A 742 -2.88 0.89 -8.30
C VAL A 742 -2.37 -0.55 -8.30
N ALA A 743 -1.84 -1.03 -7.17
CA ALA A 743 -1.68 -2.45 -6.96
C ALA A 743 -2.27 -2.87 -5.61
N PHE A 744 -3.17 -3.87 -5.64
CA PHE A 744 -3.77 -4.45 -4.44
C PHE A 744 -3.58 -5.97 -4.45
N ASN A 745 -3.23 -6.54 -3.28
CA ASN A 745 -3.16 -7.97 -3.10
C ASN A 745 -2.16 -8.67 -4.06
N ALA A 746 -0.91 -8.17 -4.15
CA ALA A 746 0.26 -8.65 -4.93
C ALA A 746 1.18 -9.72 -4.27
N TRP A 747 1.59 -10.82 -4.94
CA TRP A 747 2.55 -11.80 -4.39
C TRP A 747 3.99 -11.33 -4.64
N GLY A 748 4.61 -10.75 -3.61
CA GLY A 748 5.94 -10.14 -3.73
C GLY A 748 5.84 -8.70 -4.24
N HIS A 749 6.94 -8.18 -4.79
CA HIS A 749 7.05 -6.76 -5.16
C HIS A 749 6.11 -6.40 -6.33
N CYS A 750 5.31 -5.34 -6.15
CA CYS A 750 4.44 -4.83 -7.20
C CYS A 750 5.10 -3.84 -8.16
N TYR A 751 6.21 -3.21 -7.77
CA TYR A 751 7.07 -2.44 -8.67
C TYR A 751 8.43 -3.13 -8.65
N TYR A 752 8.89 -3.59 -9.80
CA TYR A 752 10.05 -4.46 -9.88
C TYR A 752 10.88 -4.19 -11.15
N LEU A 753 12.18 -3.97 -10.94
CA LEU A 753 13.20 -3.90 -11.98
C LEU A 753 13.97 -5.24 -11.91
N GLU A 754 14.12 -5.96 -13.03
CA GLU A 754 14.59 -7.35 -12.97
C GLU A 754 16.11 -7.51 -12.85
N GLU A 755 16.91 -6.64 -13.47
CA GLU A 755 18.37 -6.77 -13.47
C GLU A 755 19.15 -5.59 -12.85
N GLY A 756 18.49 -4.45 -12.64
CA GLY A 756 19.09 -3.22 -12.12
C GLY A 756 19.78 -2.37 -13.20
N VAL A 757 19.76 -2.79 -14.46
CA VAL A 757 20.28 -2.02 -15.61
C VAL A 757 19.20 -1.16 -16.28
N GLU A 758 17.98 -1.14 -15.72
CA GLU A 758 16.82 -0.42 -16.23
C GLU A 758 16.88 1.10 -15.95
N GLU A 759 17.64 1.84 -16.76
CA GLU A 759 17.92 3.29 -16.60
C GLU A 759 16.76 4.22 -17.05
N ASN A 760 16.75 5.46 -16.54
CA ASN A 760 15.82 6.57 -16.88
C ASN A 760 14.30 6.33 -16.69
N ASN A 761 13.88 5.16 -16.23
CA ASN A 761 12.46 4.85 -16.05
C ASN A 761 11.81 5.73 -14.97
N THR A 762 10.68 6.36 -15.30
CA THR A 762 9.94 7.25 -14.39
C THR A 762 8.84 6.46 -13.66
N LEU A 763 9.14 6.01 -12.44
CA LEU A 763 8.16 5.41 -11.51
C LEU A 763 7.60 6.51 -10.59
N SER A 764 6.29 6.79 -10.62
CA SER A 764 5.71 7.91 -9.85
C SER A 764 4.26 7.69 -9.38
N ARG A 765 3.90 8.28 -8.23
CA ARG A 765 2.58 8.18 -7.59
C ARG A 765 2.04 6.74 -7.36
N PRO A 766 2.84 5.76 -6.88
CA PRO A 766 2.34 4.41 -6.60
C PRO A 766 1.70 4.29 -5.19
N PRO A 767 0.44 3.85 -5.06
CA PRO A 767 -0.04 3.21 -3.85
C PRO A 767 0.33 1.71 -3.89
N ALA A 768 0.74 1.14 -2.77
CA ALA A 768 1.10 -0.27 -2.68
C ALA A 768 0.43 -0.92 -1.46
N ALA A 769 -0.70 -1.61 -1.68
CA ALA A 769 -1.49 -2.23 -0.61
C ALA A 769 -1.55 -3.77 -0.73
N GLY A 770 -1.43 -4.48 0.39
CA GLY A 770 -1.60 -5.94 0.44
C GLY A 770 -1.30 -6.55 1.82
N ARG A 771 -1.68 -7.80 2.10
CA ARG A 771 -2.27 -8.81 1.19
C ARG A 771 -2.95 -10.00 1.91
N ARG A 772 -3.90 -10.65 1.21
CA ARG A 772 -4.50 -12.00 1.45
C ARG A 772 -3.78 -12.92 2.45
N ALA A 773 -4.47 -13.21 3.55
CA ALA A 773 -4.30 -14.44 4.35
C ALA A 773 -5.32 -15.53 3.94
N ARG A 774 -5.13 -16.78 4.40
CA ARG A 774 -6.15 -17.85 4.39
C ARG A 774 -5.89 -18.79 5.58
N PRO A 775 -6.92 -19.25 6.33
CA PRO A 775 -6.68 -20.01 7.57
C PRO A 775 -6.48 -21.51 7.32
N SER A 776 -5.25 -21.92 6.97
CA SER A 776 -4.69 -23.25 7.35
C SER A 776 -3.26 -23.45 6.83
N ARG A 777 -2.32 -23.68 7.76
CA ARG A 777 -0.89 -24.02 7.57
C ARG A 777 -0.03 -22.92 6.86
N PRO A 778 1.29 -22.82 7.14
CA PRO A 778 2.03 -21.56 6.93
C PRO A 778 2.88 -21.48 5.64
N ARG A 779 3.28 -20.24 5.32
CA ARG A 779 4.29 -19.79 4.30
C ARG A 779 3.77 -19.64 2.84
N PRO A 780 4.44 -18.83 1.99
CA PRO A 780 5.61 -17.99 2.23
C PRO A 780 5.32 -16.48 2.34
N THR A 781 6.33 -15.73 2.79
CA THR A 781 6.33 -14.27 2.96
C THR A 781 7.31 -13.59 1.99
N CYS A 782 7.22 -12.26 1.87
CA CYS A 782 8.41 -11.48 1.51
C CYS A 782 9.42 -11.59 2.67
N CYS A 783 10.72 -11.68 2.37
CA CYS A 783 11.84 -11.79 3.32
C CYS A 783 11.62 -12.72 4.56
N SER A 784 12.00 -13.99 4.47
CA SER A 784 12.19 -14.88 5.63
C SER A 784 13.41 -15.79 5.48
N ARG A 785 14.12 -16.07 6.58
CA ARG A 785 15.25 -17.02 6.62
C ARG A 785 14.81 -18.48 6.40
N ARG A 786 15.78 -19.30 5.95
CA ARG A 786 15.75 -20.74 5.62
C ARG A 786 15.00 -21.13 4.32
N THR A 787 15.80 -21.70 3.41
CA THR A 787 15.47 -22.55 2.25
C THR A 787 14.59 -21.97 1.13
N TRP A 788 15.16 -21.03 0.36
CA TRP A 788 14.69 -20.71 -0.99
C TRP A 788 15.06 -21.81 -2.00
N ARG A 789 14.23 -22.86 -2.14
CA ARG A 789 14.39 -23.81 -3.26
C ARG A 789 13.77 -23.25 -4.55
N ARG A 790 14.65 -22.90 -5.51
CA ARG A 790 14.41 -22.69 -6.96
C ARG A 790 13.56 -21.47 -7.37
N ARG A 791 14.22 -20.31 -7.57
CA ARG A 791 14.49 -19.69 -8.92
C ARG A 791 14.89 -18.19 -8.81
N ARG A 792 16.15 -17.90 -9.18
CA ARG A 792 16.76 -16.62 -9.62
C ARG A 792 15.95 -15.31 -9.40
N PRO A 793 16.36 -14.48 -8.43
CA PRO A 793 16.41 -13.03 -8.62
C PRO A 793 17.88 -12.59 -8.76
N THR A 794 18.32 -12.14 -9.93
CA THR A 794 19.72 -11.75 -10.14
C THR A 794 19.85 -10.54 -11.03
N GLY A 795 20.63 -9.55 -10.59
CA GLY A 795 21.23 -8.57 -11.48
C GLY A 795 22.21 -9.27 -12.45
N LEU A 796 21.77 -9.50 -13.69
CA LEU A 796 22.50 -10.25 -14.72
C LEU A 796 23.35 -9.36 -15.65
N ALA A 797 23.73 -8.16 -15.17
CA ALA A 797 24.63 -7.24 -15.87
C ALA A 797 25.92 -7.92 -16.39
N ARG A 798 26.41 -8.97 -15.71
CA ARG A 798 27.63 -9.71 -16.09
C ARG A 798 27.51 -10.64 -17.30
N THR A 799 26.31 -11.03 -17.74
CA THR A 799 26.16 -11.95 -18.90
C THR A 799 25.92 -11.24 -20.24
N ASN A 800 25.71 -9.92 -20.23
CA ASN A 800 25.67 -9.10 -21.43
C ASN A 800 26.97 -8.26 -21.49
N PRO A 801 27.84 -8.41 -22.50
CA PRO A 801 29.08 -7.64 -22.60
C PRO A 801 28.86 -6.12 -22.52
N ARG A 802 27.71 -5.61 -22.99
CA ARG A 802 27.31 -4.20 -22.91
C ARG A 802 27.18 -3.68 -21.47
N TYR A 803 26.91 -4.54 -20.50
CA TYR A 803 26.67 -4.16 -19.09
C TYR A 803 27.69 -4.76 -18.12
N ALA A 804 28.75 -5.41 -18.60
CA ALA A 804 29.76 -6.06 -17.75
C ALA A 804 30.44 -5.11 -16.73
N ASN A 805 30.51 -3.81 -17.06
CA ASN A 805 31.07 -2.75 -16.22
C ASN A 805 30.03 -2.01 -15.36
N VAL A 806 28.73 -2.33 -15.49
CA VAL A 806 27.65 -1.70 -14.72
C VAL A 806 27.46 -2.43 -13.38
N LYS A 807 27.43 -1.67 -12.29
CA LYS A 807 27.15 -2.15 -10.93
C LYS A 807 25.89 -1.46 -10.39
N PRO A 808 24.68 -2.02 -10.61
CA PRO A 808 23.42 -1.40 -10.18
C PRO A 808 23.34 -1.09 -8.69
N ASP A 809 23.94 -1.96 -7.87
CA ASP A 809 24.08 -1.83 -6.42
C ASP A 809 24.89 -0.61 -5.97
N GLN A 810 25.62 0.03 -6.89
CA GLN A 810 26.42 1.23 -6.69
C GLN A 810 25.81 2.48 -7.34
N ARG A 811 24.59 2.42 -7.91
CA ARG A 811 23.95 3.58 -8.58
C ARG A 811 22.97 4.33 -7.66
N PRO A 812 22.96 5.67 -7.69
CA PRO A 812 21.95 6.46 -6.99
C PRO A 812 20.60 6.35 -7.73
N ALA A 813 19.49 6.48 -6.99
CA ALA A 813 18.21 6.80 -7.61
C ALA A 813 18.24 8.24 -8.14
N LEU A 814 17.68 8.48 -9.33
CA LEU A 814 17.56 9.84 -9.91
C LEU A 814 16.78 10.79 -8.99
N LYS A 815 15.70 10.29 -8.38
CA LYS A 815 14.93 10.97 -7.33
C LYS A 815 14.16 9.94 -6.51
N PHE A 816 14.22 10.02 -5.18
CA PHE A 816 13.29 9.32 -4.28
C PHE A 816 12.64 10.35 -3.39
N ASP A 817 11.45 10.83 -3.78
CA ASP A 817 10.81 12.00 -3.20
C ASP A 817 9.30 11.79 -3.07
N GLY A 818 8.75 12.09 -1.89
CA GLY A 818 7.29 12.17 -1.70
C GLY A 818 6.58 10.83 -1.46
N ASN A 819 7.22 9.87 -0.78
CA ASN A 819 6.74 8.51 -0.64
C ASN A 819 6.15 8.22 0.74
N SER A 820 5.00 7.54 0.79
CA SER A 820 4.38 7.03 2.03
C SER A 820 4.31 5.50 2.06
N MET A 821 4.59 4.88 3.20
CA MET A 821 4.52 3.43 3.37
C MET A 821 4.25 3.03 4.82
N HIS A 822 3.43 1.99 5.03
CA HIS A 822 2.91 1.64 6.36
C HIS A 822 2.67 0.13 6.57
N SER A 823 2.25 -0.24 7.79
CA SER A 823 1.73 -1.57 8.17
C SER A 823 2.64 -2.75 7.78
N SER A 824 3.96 -2.56 7.90
CA SER A 824 4.95 -3.49 7.35
C SER A 824 6.17 -3.72 8.25
N GLY A 825 6.94 -4.75 7.92
CA GLY A 825 8.14 -5.18 8.63
C GLY A 825 7.90 -6.02 9.89
N SER A 826 6.65 -6.28 10.31
CA SER A 826 6.31 -7.09 11.50
C SER A 826 6.90 -8.51 11.48
N PHE A 827 7.08 -9.06 10.27
CA PHE A 827 7.36 -10.47 10.02
C PHE A 827 8.85 -10.88 10.14
N PHE A 828 9.78 -9.94 10.34
CA PHE A 828 11.15 -10.23 10.77
C PHE A 828 11.77 -9.06 11.54
N VAL A 829 12.69 -9.34 12.47
CA VAL A 829 13.24 -8.37 13.45
C VAL A 829 13.76 -7.06 12.82
N TYR A 830 14.38 -7.14 11.64
CA TYR A 830 14.95 -5.99 10.92
C TYR A 830 14.06 -5.44 9.79
N GLY A 831 12.82 -5.89 9.68
CA GLY A 831 11.90 -5.48 8.62
C GLY A 831 11.57 -3.99 8.68
N GLY A 832 11.87 -3.26 7.61
CA GLY A 832 11.52 -1.85 7.45
C GLY A 832 10.39 -1.64 6.46
N CYS A 833 9.63 -0.57 6.65
CA CYS A 833 8.73 -0.03 5.63
C CYS A 833 9.53 0.53 4.44
N LEU A 834 10.68 1.17 4.71
CA LEU A 834 11.75 1.37 3.73
C LEU A 834 13.01 0.64 4.21
N TYR A 835 13.50 -0.31 3.41
CA TYR A 835 14.71 -1.08 3.70
C TYR A 835 15.65 -1.08 2.49
N VAL A 836 16.93 -0.77 2.72
CA VAL A 836 17.99 -0.77 1.69
C VAL A 836 19.20 -1.54 2.20
N GLY A 837 19.63 -2.56 1.45
CA GLY A 837 20.84 -3.34 1.73
C GLY A 837 20.65 -4.86 1.68
N GLY A 838 21.56 -5.59 2.32
CA GLY A 838 21.58 -7.05 2.36
C GLY A 838 22.13 -7.73 1.10
N ARG A 839 22.99 -8.74 1.29
CA ARG A 839 23.69 -9.46 0.23
C ARG A 839 22.85 -10.58 -0.37
N LEU A 840 22.92 -10.75 -1.69
CA LEU A 840 22.30 -11.85 -2.42
C LEU A 840 23.37 -12.59 -3.24
N TRP A 841 23.57 -13.87 -2.99
CA TRP A 841 24.60 -14.68 -3.65
C TRP A 841 24.13 -16.12 -3.90
N TYR A 842 24.95 -16.92 -4.58
CA TYR A 842 24.75 -18.37 -4.69
C TYR A 842 25.78 -19.09 -3.81
N ASP A 843 25.30 -19.99 -2.96
CA ASP A 843 26.15 -20.95 -2.24
C ASP A 843 26.69 -22.02 -3.22
N THR A 844 27.64 -22.84 -2.76
CA THR A 844 28.35 -23.82 -3.60
C THR A 844 27.48 -24.93 -4.19
N ASP A 845 26.27 -25.15 -3.65
CA ASP A 845 25.24 -26.06 -4.17
C ASP A 845 24.30 -25.40 -5.20
N GLY A 846 24.53 -24.12 -5.53
CA GLY A 846 23.67 -23.33 -6.42
C GLY A 846 22.35 -22.87 -5.77
N VAL A 847 22.15 -23.06 -4.46
CA VAL A 847 21.06 -22.40 -3.73
C VAL A 847 21.37 -20.92 -3.62
N GLN A 848 20.34 -20.10 -3.85
CA GLN A 848 20.49 -18.66 -3.78
C GLN A 848 20.12 -18.16 -2.38
N THR A 849 21.09 -17.58 -1.69
CA THR A 849 20.97 -17.15 -0.29
C THR A 849 20.95 -15.63 -0.19
N TYR A 850 20.05 -15.14 0.64
CA TYR A 850 19.90 -13.72 0.96
C TYR A 850 20.19 -13.47 2.44
N LEU A 851 21.15 -12.58 2.73
CA LEU A 851 21.43 -12.08 4.06
C LEU A 851 20.81 -10.70 4.23
N THR A 852 19.71 -10.63 4.97
CA THR A 852 19.25 -9.40 5.61
C THR A 852 20.33 -8.92 6.60
N GLY A 853 20.95 -7.76 6.35
CA GLY A 853 22.00 -7.21 7.21
C GLY A 853 23.12 -6.50 6.45
N ARG A 854 24.27 -6.35 7.13
CA ARG A 854 25.43 -5.55 6.72
C ARG A 854 26.12 -6.13 5.48
N GLU A 855 25.78 -5.57 4.33
CA GLU A 855 26.68 -5.43 3.19
C GLU A 855 26.77 -3.94 2.87
N GLU A 856 27.96 -3.38 3.07
CA GLU A 856 28.23 -1.97 2.79
C GLU A 856 28.20 -1.72 1.29
N ARG A 857 27.56 -0.62 0.88
CA ARG A 857 27.39 -0.26 -0.53
C ARG A 857 27.64 1.23 -0.71
N GLN A 858 28.73 1.54 -1.39
CA GLN A 858 29.11 2.90 -1.72
C GLN A 858 28.48 3.30 -3.06
N THR A 859 27.88 4.49 -3.09
CA THR A 859 27.09 4.97 -4.24
C THR A 859 27.94 5.91 -5.10
N TYR A 860 27.88 5.77 -6.42
CA TYR A 860 28.69 6.52 -7.40
C TYR A 860 27.90 6.95 -8.64
N PHE A 861 28.15 8.17 -9.10
CA PHE A 861 27.75 8.64 -10.43
C PHE A 861 28.47 7.86 -11.55
N GLN A 862 28.01 8.03 -12.80
CA GLN A 862 28.54 7.27 -13.96
C GLN A 862 30.02 7.54 -14.24
N ASN A 863 30.51 8.74 -13.91
CA ASN A 863 31.91 9.16 -13.99
C ASN A 863 32.80 8.63 -12.84
N GLY A 864 32.27 7.83 -11.91
CA GLY A 864 33.01 7.30 -10.77
C GLY A 864 33.12 8.24 -9.56
N THR A 865 32.50 9.43 -9.57
CA THR A 865 32.43 10.29 -8.39
C THR A 865 31.48 9.71 -7.35
N GLN A 866 31.94 9.58 -6.09
CA GLN A 866 31.11 9.15 -4.96
C GLN A 866 29.95 10.13 -4.72
N THR A 867 28.79 9.62 -4.30
CA THR A 867 27.58 10.42 -4.07
C THR A 867 26.73 9.87 -2.92
N TRP A 868 25.71 10.63 -2.52
CA TRP A 868 24.81 10.32 -1.42
C TRP A 868 23.50 9.71 -1.95
N LEU A 869 22.99 8.65 -1.32
CA LEU A 869 21.65 8.15 -1.62
C LEU A 869 20.61 9.01 -0.88
N LYS A 870 19.96 9.90 -1.63
CA LYS A 870 19.02 10.89 -1.07
C LYS A 870 17.59 10.35 -1.06
N LEU A 871 16.96 10.45 0.11
CA LEU A 871 15.58 10.05 0.39
C LEU A 871 14.85 11.28 0.95
N THR A 872 13.99 11.91 0.15
CA THR A 872 13.35 13.18 0.51
C THR A 872 11.83 13.06 0.64
N ASN A 873 11.21 13.89 1.50
CA ASN A 873 9.76 13.92 1.69
C ASN A 873 9.15 12.50 1.90
N VAL A 874 9.60 11.82 2.95
CA VAL A 874 9.28 10.41 3.22
C VAL A 874 8.37 10.31 4.45
N LYS A 875 7.26 9.56 4.38
CA LYS A 875 6.31 9.42 5.50
C LYS A 875 6.02 7.95 5.83
N ALA A 876 6.59 7.45 6.93
CA ALA A 876 6.37 6.10 7.43
C ALA A 876 5.41 6.09 8.62
N PHE A 877 4.56 5.07 8.74
CA PHE A 877 3.72 4.89 9.91
C PHE A 877 3.35 3.43 10.18
N LEU A 878 3.10 3.04 11.43
CA LEU A 878 2.70 1.66 11.78
C LEU A 878 3.70 0.59 11.27
N CYS A 879 4.99 0.79 11.52
CA CYS A 879 6.07 -0.03 10.98
C CYS A 879 6.89 -0.73 12.09
N ASN A 880 7.61 -1.80 11.75
CA ASN A 880 8.67 -2.31 12.63
C ASN A 880 9.90 -1.37 12.59
N LYS A 881 10.54 -1.23 11.43
CA LYS A 881 11.53 -0.17 11.17
C LYS A 881 10.95 0.85 10.19
N GLY A 882 11.23 2.13 10.40
CA GLY A 882 10.80 3.19 9.49
C GLY A 882 11.68 3.20 8.24
N VAL A 883 12.75 4.00 8.27
CA VAL A 883 13.85 3.92 7.31
C VAL A 883 15.00 3.10 7.90
N ASN A 884 15.39 2.03 7.21
CA ASN A 884 16.47 1.12 7.58
C ASN A 884 17.48 0.97 6.42
N HIS A 885 18.67 1.57 6.52
CA HIS A 885 19.63 1.68 5.41
C HIS A 885 21.04 1.19 5.77
N TRP A 886 21.46 0.05 5.21
CA TRP A 886 22.74 -0.62 5.49
C TRP A 886 23.88 -0.25 4.52
N GLY A 887 23.60 0.50 3.46
CA GLY A 887 24.61 1.07 2.57
C GLY A 887 25.27 2.33 3.14
N ASP A 888 26.27 2.85 2.42
CA ASP A 888 27.05 4.03 2.77
C ASP A 888 26.47 5.33 2.15
N ARG A 889 26.70 6.46 2.80
CA ARG A 889 26.18 7.81 2.45
C ARG A 889 24.65 7.94 2.24
N PRO A 890 23.77 7.40 3.13
CA PRO A 890 22.36 7.77 3.12
C PRO A 890 22.11 9.18 3.65
N GLU A 891 21.24 9.92 2.97
CA GLU A 891 20.76 11.26 3.33
C GLU A 891 19.22 11.25 3.37
N VAL A 892 18.62 11.38 4.55
CA VAL A 892 17.16 11.39 4.77
C VAL A 892 16.72 12.80 5.14
N ARG A 893 15.86 13.44 4.35
CA ARG A 893 15.47 14.86 4.54
C ARG A 893 13.97 15.11 4.37
N GLY A 894 13.32 15.73 5.35
CA GLY A 894 11.86 15.86 5.35
C GLY A 894 11.25 14.51 5.62
N TYR A 895 11.30 14.05 6.88
CA TYR A 895 10.85 12.72 7.27
C TYR A 895 9.76 12.77 8.35
N GLU A 896 8.66 12.07 8.12
CA GLU A 896 7.65 11.78 9.13
C GLU A 896 7.68 10.30 9.51
N ALA A 897 7.71 10.03 10.82
CA ALA A 897 7.56 8.70 11.40
C ALA A 897 6.48 8.76 12.49
N HIS A 898 5.42 7.96 12.36
CA HIS A 898 4.35 7.87 13.36
C HIS A 898 4.14 6.41 13.78
N ASP A 899 4.27 6.12 15.07
CA ASP A 899 3.98 4.80 15.65
C ASP A 899 4.78 3.64 15.03
N ILE A 900 6.10 3.68 15.23
CA ILE A 900 7.06 2.73 14.64
C ILE A 900 7.94 2.13 15.74
N VAL A 901 8.14 0.79 15.73
CA VAL A 901 8.96 0.11 16.76
C VAL A 901 10.36 0.72 16.86
N ARG A 902 10.99 1.07 15.73
CA ARG A 902 12.14 2.01 15.68
C ARG A 902 12.07 2.89 14.43
N SER A 903 11.89 4.19 14.61
CA SER A 903 11.64 5.15 13.53
C SER A 903 12.78 5.30 12.53
N GLY A 904 14.05 5.22 12.97
CA GLY A 904 15.21 5.34 12.09
C GLY A 904 16.39 4.44 12.46
N GLN A 905 17.06 3.89 11.44
CA GLN A 905 18.32 3.16 11.57
C GLN A 905 19.14 3.33 10.28
N LEU A 906 20.18 4.15 10.32
CA LEU A 906 21.07 4.44 9.18
C LEU A 906 22.50 4.00 9.52
N PHE A 907 23.24 3.50 8.53
CA PHE A 907 24.60 3.00 8.68
C PHE A 907 25.65 3.82 7.93
N SER A 908 26.92 3.66 8.32
CA SER A 908 28.08 4.41 7.82
C SER A 908 27.91 5.92 8.00
N GLN A 909 28.63 6.73 7.21
CA GLN A 909 28.45 8.19 7.10
C GLN A 909 27.00 8.49 6.71
N SER A 910 26.18 8.95 7.65
CA SER A 910 24.73 9.02 7.48
C SER A 910 24.12 10.28 8.09
N TRP A 911 23.06 10.80 7.47
CA TRP A 911 22.41 12.04 7.88
C TRP A 911 20.89 11.92 7.90
N MET A 912 20.27 12.34 9.00
CA MET A 912 18.83 12.60 9.08
C MET A 912 18.58 14.06 9.44
N ASN A 913 17.72 14.72 8.66
CA ASN A 913 17.53 16.17 8.68
C ASN A 913 16.05 16.53 8.53
N ASN A 914 15.59 17.51 9.31
CA ASN A 914 14.24 18.08 9.18
C ASN A 914 13.15 16.99 9.27
N ALA A 915 12.81 16.57 10.49
CA ALA A 915 11.92 15.42 10.69
C ALA A 915 10.97 15.57 11.89
N ILE A 916 9.81 14.92 11.81
CA ILE A 916 8.88 14.72 12.93
C ILE A 916 8.83 13.23 13.20
N ILE A 917 9.09 12.84 14.45
CA ILE A 917 9.11 11.45 14.90
C ILE A 917 8.20 11.33 16.12
N ASN A 918 6.99 10.83 15.89
CA ASN A 918 5.91 10.75 16.86
C ASN A 918 5.71 9.30 17.33
N ALA A 919 5.69 9.08 18.63
CA ALA A 919 5.26 7.83 19.25
C ALA A 919 3.87 8.03 19.88
N HIS A 920 2.99 7.04 19.79
CA HIS A 920 1.68 7.09 20.43
C HIS A 920 0.85 8.31 20.00
N SER A 921 0.60 8.39 18.68
CA SER A 921 -0.33 9.36 18.07
C SER A 921 -1.68 9.39 18.80
N ASN A 922 -2.38 10.53 18.78
CA ASN A 922 -3.47 10.78 19.73
C ASN A 922 -4.81 10.13 19.30
N HIS A 923 -4.82 8.80 19.21
CA HIS A 923 -5.99 8.01 18.86
C HIS A 923 -5.90 6.58 19.43
N SER A 924 -7.04 5.92 19.59
CA SER A 924 -7.17 4.64 20.31
C SER A 924 -6.93 3.41 19.42
N LEU A 925 -5.81 3.34 18.71
CA LEU A 925 -5.40 2.13 17.97
C LEU A 925 -4.23 1.42 18.66
N ASP A 926 -4.09 0.11 18.42
CA ASP A 926 -3.09 -0.71 19.10
C ASP A 926 -1.70 -0.53 18.45
N PHE A 927 -0.84 0.23 19.13
CA PHE A 927 0.44 0.70 18.61
C PHE A 927 1.61 -0.25 18.92
N PRO A 928 2.66 -0.27 18.08
CA PRO A 928 3.95 -0.81 18.52
C PRO A 928 4.52 -0.02 19.71
N LYS A 929 5.25 -0.70 20.60
CA LYS A 929 6.18 -0.03 21.53
C LYS A 929 7.20 0.73 20.70
N SER A 930 7.12 2.07 20.69
CA SER A 930 7.89 2.89 19.77
C SER A 930 9.24 3.32 20.36
N SER A 931 10.23 3.51 19.49
CA SER A 931 11.55 4.08 19.82
C SER A 931 12.03 4.96 18.67
N GLY A 932 12.92 5.92 18.93
CA GLY A 932 13.35 6.90 17.94
C GLY A 932 14.43 6.37 16.99
N PHE A 933 15.67 6.79 17.20
CA PHE A 933 16.84 6.47 16.39
C PHE A 933 17.84 5.62 17.19
N GLN A 934 18.45 4.62 16.53
CA GLN A 934 19.50 3.80 17.14
C GLN A 934 20.85 4.05 16.46
N PHE A 935 21.79 4.58 17.24
CA PHE A 935 23.20 4.65 16.89
C PHE A 935 23.88 3.29 17.15
N TYR A 936 24.84 2.92 16.31
CA TYR A 936 25.65 1.70 16.46
C TYR A 936 26.98 1.99 17.18
N ASP A 937 27.68 0.94 17.63
CA ASP A 937 29.01 1.00 18.28
C ASP A 937 30.20 0.81 17.32
N THR A 938 29.94 0.28 16.12
CA THR A 938 30.92 0.12 15.03
C THR A 938 31.26 1.45 14.33
N TRP A 939 32.09 1.45 13.28
CA TRP A 939 32.50 2.64 12.47
C TRP A 939 31.38 3.37 11.67
N SER A 940 30.18 3.49 12.23
CA SER A 940 28.99 4.05 11.61
C SER A 940 28.73 5.47 12.13
N SER A 941 29.01 6.49 11.31
CA SER A 941 29.00 7.90 11.71
C SER A 941 27.69 8.62 11.34
N ALA A 942 26.81 8.83 12.32
CA ALA A 942 25.47 9.40 12.09
C ALA A 942 25.30 10.81 12.70
N ILE A 943 24.79 11.75 11.89
CA ILE A 943 24.35 13.08 12.33
C ILE A 943 22.82 13.16 12.28
N LEU A 944 22.21 13.59 13.38
CA LEU A 944 20.78 13.96 13.46
C LEU A 944 20.63 15.48 13.61
N SER A 945 19.69 16.08 12.88
CA SER A 945 19.58 17.55 12.80
C SER A 945 18.13 18.00 12.56
N ASN A 946 17.68 19.03 13.29
CA ASN A 946 16.34 19.61 13.13
C ASN A 946 15.22 18.55 13.25
N ILE A 947 15.28 17.67 14.26
CA ILE A 947 14.29 16.60 14.46
C ILE A 947 13.45 16.90 15.69
N THR A 948 12.13 16.85 15.52
CA THR A 948 11.14 16.96 16.60
C THR A 948 10.65 15.57 16.96
N PHE A 949 11.05 15.08 18.13
CA PHE A 949 10.55 13.85 18.73
C PHE A 949 9.36 14.18 19.63
N ARG A 950 8.29 13.38 19.54
CA ARG A 950 7.05 13.64 20.29
C ARG A 950 6.57 12.42 21.09
N ASN A 951 5.94 12.70 22.23
CA ASN A 951 5.09 11.78 23.00
C ASN A 951 5.77 10.48 23.50
N TYR A 952 7.11 10.46 23.59
CA TYR A 952 7.85 9.31 24.14
C TYR A 952 7.76 9.27 25.67
N LYS A 953 7.11 8.24 26.22
CA LYS A 953 6.77 8.10 27.64
C LYS A 953 7.36 6.83 28.27
N SER A 954 7.79 6.92 29.53
CA SER A 954 8.23 5.73 30.25
C SER A 954 7.06 4.77 30.50
N ILE A 955 7.22 3.50 30.16
CA ILE A 955 6.19 2.47 30.39
C ILE A 955 5.98 2.28 31.91
N PRO A 956 4.77 2.50 32.46
CA PRO A 956 4.53 2.35 33.90
C PRO A 956 4.88 0.95 34.42
N GLY A 957 5.62 0.90 35.53
CA GLY A 957 6.04 -0.37 36.16
C GLY A 957 7.09 -1.17 35.38
N TYR A 958 7.72 -0.62 34.34
CA TYR A 958 8.71 -1.33 33.56
C TYR A 958 10.06 -1.47 34.29
N THR A 959 10.47 -2.71 34.55
CA THR A 959 11.70 -3.07 35.29
C THR A 959 12.76 -3.79 34.44
N GLY A 960 12.57 -3.86 33.12
CA GLY A 960 13.49 -4.54 32.20
C GLY A 960 14.61 -3.64 31.67
N ASP A 961 15.35 -4.17 30.70
CA ASP A 961 16.38 -3.48 29.92
C ASP A 961 15.84 -2.15 29.33
N PRO A 962 16.36 -0.97 29.72
CA PRO A 962 15.79 0.30 29.28
C PRO A 962 15.86 0.55 27.77
N GLU A 963 16.67 -0.20 26.99
CA GLU A 963 16.59 -0.18 25.52
C GLU A 963 15.23 -0.67 24.98
N ALA A 964 14.47 -1.43 25.77
CA ALA A 964 13.11 -1.88 25.47
C ALA A 964 12.01 -1.10 26.21
N ASN A 965 12.38 0.02 26.86
CA ASN A 965 11.48 1.13 27.17
C ASN A 965 11.43 2.10 25.96
N GLN A 966 10.56 3.11 25.96
CA GLN A 966 10.27 3.94 24.79
C GLN A 966 11.29 5.07 24.58
N VAL A 967 12.55 4.71 24.35
CA VAL A 967 13.67 5.67 24.27
C VAL A 967 13.77 6.32 22.88
N VAL A 968 14.11 7.62 22.88
CA VAL A 968 14.32 8.43 21.68
C VAL A 968 15.69 8.16 21.03
N LEU A 969 16.80 8.37 21.73
CA LEU A 969 18.15 8.15 21.22
C LEU A 969 18.80 6.93 21.91
N LEU A 970 19.06 5.88 21.14
CA LEU A 970 19.60 4.61 21.63
C LEU A 970 21.06 4.42 21.19
N GLY A 971 21.98 4.43 22.15
CA GLY A 971 23.38 4.02 21.95
C GLY A 971 23.52 2.50 22.14
N MET A 972 23.58 1.76 21.04
CA MET A 972 23.61 0.29 21.06
C MET A 972 25.05 -0.23 21.17
N THR A 973 25.27 -1.16 22.11
CA THR A 973 26.60 -1.69 22.47
C THR A 973 26.62 -3.22 22.36
N HIS A 974 27.63 -3.82 21.72
CA HIS A 974 27.64 -5.26 21.42
C HIS A 974 28.88 -6.02 21.87
N SER A 975 30.09 -5.50 21.70
CA SER A 975 31.32 -6.28 21.90
C SER A 975 32.49 -5.44 22.39
N ASP A 976 33.60 -6.10 22.75
CA ASP A 976 34.86 -5.41 23.02
C ASP A 976 35.70 -5.13 21.76
N GLN A 977 35.30 -5.65 20.59
CA GLN A 977 35.99 -5.40 19.32
C GLN A 977 35.85 -3.95 18.85
N TYR A 978 34.74 -3.28 19.18
CA TYR A 978 34.51 -1.90 18.76
C TYR A 978 34.49 -0.99 19.98
N LYS A 979 35.23 0.10 19.89
CA LYS A 979 35.33 1.15 20.89
C LYS A 979 34.73 2.39 20.21
N PRO A 980 33.47 2.76 20.52
CA PRO A 980 32.77 3.85 19.87
C PRO A 980 33.63 5.11 19.89
N GLN A 981 33.83 5.69 18.73
CA GLN A 981 34.68 6.88 18.59
C GLN A 981 33.75 8.11 18.55
N GLN A 982 34.13 9.20 17.89
CA GLN A 982 33.22 10.34 17.66
C GLN A 982 32.15 10.02 16.60
N ILE A 983 31.29 9.01 16.82
CA ILE A 983 30.44 8.40 15.79
C ILE A 983 28.95 8.82 15.83
N ALA A 984 28.52 9.50 16.89
CA ALA A 984 27.13 9.95 17.05
C ALA A 984 27.11 11.45 17.36
N ALA A 985 26.40 12.23 16.54
CA ALA A 985 26.27 13.68 16.72
C ALA A 985 24.83 14.17 16.48
N THR A 986 24.45 15.22 17.19
CA THR A 986 23.09 15.78 17.26
C THR A 986 23.11 17.30 17.35
N THR A 987 22.09 17.97 16.80
CA THR A 987 21.92 19.44 16.80
C THR A 987 20.46 19.83 16.55
N ASN A 988 19.94 20.88 17.20
CA ASN A 988 18.56 21.38 17.10
C ASN A 988 17.51 20.28 17.20
N LEU A 989 17.58 19.48 18.27
CA LEU A 989 16.61 18.43 18.56
C LEU A 989 15.51 18.92 19.52
N ARG A 990 14.26 18.56 19.24
CA ARG A 990 13.08 18.97 20.02
C ARG A 990 12.35 17.76 20.59
N PHE A 991 11.72 17.94 21.74
CA PHE A 991 11.22 16.86 22.60
C PHE A 991 9.83 17.22 23.16
N ASP A 992 8.81 17.22 22.31
CA ASP A 992 7.46 17.67 22.66
C ASP A 992 6.72 16.57 23.44
N ASN A 993 6.32 16.83 24.69
CA ASN A 993 5.69 15.83 25.56
C ASN A 993 6.51 14.52 25.75
N CYS A 994 7.82 14.56 25.53
CA CYS A 994 8.71 13.44 25.86
C CYS A 994 9.15 13.53 27.32
N ASP A 995 9.19 12.41 28.04
CA ASP A 995 9.77 12.38 29.39
C ASP A 995 11.29 12.57 29.30
N ASP A 996 11.89 13.32 30.25
CA ASP A 996 13.33 13.56 30.24
C ASP A 996 14.10 12.23 30.28
N SER A 997 13.68 11.29 31.13
CA SER A 997 14.21 9.93 31.24
C SER A 997 14.31 9.16 29.93
N MET A 998 13.44 9.43 28.95
CA MET A 998 13.35 8.70 27.68
C MET A 998 14.20 9.32 26.56
N ARG A 999 14.88 10.45 26.77
CA ARG A 999 15.64 11.12 25.69
C ARG A 999 16.84 10.32 25.20
N VAL A 1000 17.64 9.76 26.10
CA VAL A 1000 18.88 9.04 25.79
C VAL A 1000 18.98 7.78 26.63
N HIS A 1001 19.38 6.67 26.02
CA HIS A 1001 19.90 5.53 26.77
C HIS A 1001 21.11 4.92 26.04
N ILE A 1002 22.25 4.88 26.73
CA ILE A 1002 23.43 4.12 26.30
C ILE A 1002 23.35 2.76 26.98
N LYS A 1003 23.33 1.68 26.18
CA LYS A 1003 23.14 0.33 26.70
C LYS A 1003 24.31 -0.07 27.62
N ASN A 1004 23.99 -0.30 28.89
CA ASN A 1004 24.92 -0.82 29.89
C ASN A 1004 25.23 -2.31 29.62
N ARG A 1005 26.51 -2.62 29.38
CA ARG A 1005 27.08 -3.97 29.25
C ARG A 1005 28.51 -3.94 29.80
N ASP A 1006 29.02 -5.06 30.29
CA ASP A 1006 30.45 -5.17 30.64
C ASP A 1006 31.32 -5.34 29.38
N THR A 1007 31.39 -4.26 28.58
CA THR A 1007 32.19 -4.17 27.36
C THR A 1007 32.79 -2.77 27.25
N GLY A 1008 33.94 -2.66 26.59
CA GLY A 1008 34.50 -1.38 26.17
C GLY A 1008 33.56 -0.58 25.26
N SER A 1009 32.73 -1.25 24.45
CA SER A 1009 31.68 -0.55 23.68
C SER A 1009 30.66 0.17 24.55
N SER A 1010 30.43 -0.29 25.79
CA SER A 1010 29.58 0.40 26.76
C SER A 1010 30.35 1.43 27.58
N ARG A 1011 31.56 1.10 28.06
CA ARG A 1011 32.41 2.02 28.84
C ARG A 1011 32.75 3.31 28.08
N TYR A 1012 33.08 3.17 26.81
CA TYR A 1012 33.63 4.25 25.98
C TYR A 1012 32.64 4.77 24.93
N TYR A 1013 31.33 4.58 25.12
CA TYR A 1013 30.30 5.18 24.26
C TYR A 1013 30.13 6.67 24.57
N SER A 1014 30.01 7.50 23.53
CA SER A 1014 29.61 8.90 23.66
C SER A 1014 28.74 9.38 22.49
N ILE A 1015 27.91 10.40 22.75
CA ILE A 1015 27.14 11.15 21.76
C ILE A 1015 27.52 12.63 21.91
N LEU A 1016 27.65 13.36 20.81
CA LEU A 1016 27.79 14.82 20.83
C LEU A 1016 26.43 15.51 20.65
N ASP A 1017 26.12 16.41 21.57
CA ASP A 1017 25.00 17.36 21.49
C ASP A 1017 25.61 18.73 21.21
N PHE A 1018 25.49 19.25 19.99
CA PHE A 1018 26.25 20.43 19.57
C PHE A 1018 25.67 21.77 20.08
N ASP A 1019 24.43 21.79 20.56
CA ASP A 1019 23.71 23.00 21.00
C ASP A 1019 23.04 22.88 22.39
N GLY A 1020 23.18 21.73 23.05
CA GLY A 1020 22.60 21.45 24.37
C GLY A 1020 21.12 21.07 24.31
N SER A 1021 20.62 20.71 23.12
CA SER A 1021 19.20 20.43 22.86
C SER A 1021 18.76 19.06 23.39
N VAL A 1022 19.63 18.05 23.30
CA VAL A 1022 19.39 16.72 23.90
C VAL A 1022 19.39 16.82 25.42
N VAL A 1023 20.42 17.45 26.00
CA VAL A 1023 20.56 17.66 27.45
C VAL A 1023 19.36 18.41 28.05
N GLY A 1024 18.71 19.27 27.26
CA GLY A 1024 17.63 20.15 27.69
C GLY A 1024 18.14 21.46 28.30
N LYS A 1025 19.36 21.90 27.91
CA LYS A 1025 19.90 23.22 28.28
C LYS A 1025 19.55 24.29 27.27
N ASN A 1026 19.56 23.95 25.97
CA ASN A 1026 19.28 24.87 24.85
C ASN A 1026 20.08 26.18 24.91
N ASP A 1027 21.28 26.17 25.50
CA ASP A 1027 22.10 27.37 25.72
C ASP A 1027 23.11 27.63 24.59
N GLY A 1028 22.97 26.91 23.48
CA GLY A 1028 23.82 27.02 22.29
C GLY A 1028 25.23 26.46 22.49
N LYS A 1029 25.50 25.77 23.61
CA LYS A 1029 26.81 25.19 23.91
C LYS A 1029 26.82 23.70 23.62
N ALA A 1030 27.93 23.22 23.08
CA ALA A 1030 28.11 21.80 22.86
C ALA A 1030 28.38 21.04 24.17
N TYR A 1031 27.80 19.85 24.29
CA TYR A 1031 27.98 18.89 25.37
C TYR A 1031 28.48 17.55 24.81
N ILE A 1032 29.36 16.90 25.57
CA ILE A 1032 29.70 15.49 25.39
C ILE A 1032 28.80 14.69 26.33
N LEU A 1033 28.11 13.70 25.78
CA LEU A 1033 27.20 12.78 26.49
C LEU A 1033 27.86 11.41 26.57
N GLY A 1034 28.66 11.19 27.61
CA GLY A 1034 29.44 9.97 27.79
C GLY A 1034 28.75 8.94 28.68
N SER A 1035 29.06 7.65 28.48
CA SER A 1035 28.57 6.56 29.33
C SER A 1035 28.90 6.76 30.82
N ALA A 1036 27.93 6.56 31.71
CA ALA A 1036 28.10 6.59 33.16
C ALA A 1036 28.29 5.20 33.80
N THR A 1037 28.58 4.17 33.00
CA THR A 1037 29.04 2.86 33.51
C THR A 1037 30.33 2.94 34.33
N THR A 1038 31.09 4.03 34.17
CA THR A 1038 32.24 4.44 34.99
C THR A 1038 32.22 5.97 35.10
N ASN A 1039 33.14 6.57 35.88
CA ASN A 1039 33.32 8.03 35.87
C ASN A 1039 34.38 8.50 34.84
N TRP A 1040 34.73 7.67 33.85
CA TRP A 1040 35.68 8.04 32.78
C TRP A 1040 35.28 9.32 32.05
N TYR A 1041 34.00 9.50 31.79
CA TYR A 1041 33.44 10.73 31.20
C TYR A 1041 33.11 11.82 32.23
N LYS A 1042 33.82 11.88 33.37
CA LYS A 1042 33.67 12.91 34.40
C LYS A 1042 34.96 13.73 34.59
N TRP A 1043 35.44 14.36 33.52
CA TRP A 1043 36.71 15.10 33.50
C TRP A 1043 36.66 16.51 34.10
N SER A 1044 35.53 16.94 34.68
CA SER A 1044 35.36 18.29 35.20
C SER A 1044 34.30 18.32 36.31
N SER A 1045 34.42 19.29 37.22
CA SER A 1045 33.35 19.64 38.17
C SER A 1045 32.08 20.15 37.48
N ALA A 1046 32.16 20.61 36.22
CA ALA A 1046 31.01 20.99 35.40
C ALA A 1046 30.24 19.80 34.80
N CYS A 1047 30.73 18.56 34.97
CA CYS A 1047 30.03 17.34 34.57
C CYS A 1047 28.91 16.97 35.57
N PHE A 1048 27.72 16.67 35.07
CA PHE A 1048 26.60 16.20 35.88
C PHE A 1048 26.00 14.89 35.34
N LEU A 1049 25.46 14.07 36.26
CA LEU A 1049 24.94 12.74 35.96
C LEU A 1049 23.45 12.81 35.60
N LYS A 1050 23.11 12.50 34.35
CA LYS A 1050 21.74 12.14 33.94
C LYS A 1050 21.52 10.68 34.32
N LYS A 1051 21.18 10.45 35.60
CA LYS A 1051 21.09 9.11 36.23
C LYS A 1051 20.22 8.12 35.44
N GLU A 1052 19.06 8.57 34.97
CA GLU A 1052 18.09 7.74 34.25
C GLU A 1052 18.57 7.34 32.84
N TRP A 1053 19.43 8.16 32.21
CA TRP A 1053 20.04 7.88 30.91
C TRP A 1053 21.24 6.92 31.01
N ASN A 1054 21.79 6.79 32.23
CA ASN A 1054 23.13 6.25 32.50
C ASN A 1054 24.23 7.03 31.75
N VAL A 1055 24.17 8.38 31.81
CA VAL A 1055 25.04 9.29 31.03
C VAL A 1055 25.62 10.42 31.89
N TRP A 1056 26.92 10.68 31.75
CA TRP A 1056 27.56 11.93 32.15
C TRP A 1056 27.36 12.98 31.04
N ALA A 1057 26.70 14.09 31.39
CA ALA A 1057 26.57 15.26 30.52
C ALA A 1057 27.57 16.33 30.98
N CYS A 1058 28.47 16.73 30.10
CA CYS A 1058 29.54 17.67 30.41
C CYS A 1058 29.69 18.73 29.30
N PRO A 1059 29.89 20.01 29.64
CA PRO A 1059 30.24 21.03 28.65
C PRO A 1059 31.51 20.63 27.86
N LYS A 1060 31.41 20.60 26.54
CA LYS A 1060 32.50 20.23 25.63
C LYS A 1060 33.59 21.31 25.60
N GLY A 1061 33.18 22.58 25.53
CA GLY A 1061 34.10 23.69 25.32
C GLY A 1061 34.93 23.48 24.06
N THR A 1062 36.26 23.67 24.17
CA THR A 1062 37.21 23.39 23.09
C THR A 1062 37.49 21.90 22.88
N ARG A 1063 37.18 21.01 23.83
CA ARG A 1063 37.58 19.58 23.79
C ARG A 1063 36.80 18.76 22.75
N GLU A 1064 37.32 17.60 22.38
CA GLU A 1064 36.75 16.63 21.41
C GLU A 1064 36.90 15.19 21.94
N ILE A 1065 36.32 14.21 21.24
CA ILE A 1065 36.57 12.79 21.52
C ILE A 1065 37.78 12.32 20.72
N SER A 1066 38.77 11.75 21.42
CA SER A 1066 39.92 11.07 20.83
C SER A 1066 39.84 9.56 21.06
N THR A 1067 40.48 8.76 20.21
CA THR A 1067 40.61 7.31 20.36
C THR A 1067 42.05 6.85 20.14
N LEU A 1068 42.56 6.06 21.09
CA LEU A 1068 43.87 5.40 21.04
C LEU A 1068 43.69 3.88 20.93
N ASN A 1069 44.55 3.22 20.15
CA ASN A 1069 44.63 1.76 20.00
C ASN A 1069 45.95 1.25 20.58
N PHE A 1070 45.93 0.33 21.54
CA PHE A 1070 47.12 -0.23 22.17
C PHE A 1070 47.41 -1.65 21.66
N ALA A 1071 48.68 -2.03 21.53
CA ALA A 1071 49.09 -3.38 21.16
C ALA A 1071 50.44 -3.78 21.79
N VAL A 1072 50.50 -5.02 22.30
CA VAL A 1072 51.70 -5.65 22.87
C VAL A 1072 52.01 -6.90 22.04
N PRO A 1073 52.84 -6.80 20.97
CA PRO A 1073 52.90 -7.82 19.91
C PRO A 1073 53.59 -9.13 20.32
N ARG A 1074 54.50 -9.11 21.31
CA ARG A 1074 55.29 -10.30 21.69
C ARG A 1074 54.47 -11.41 22.35
N ASN A 1075 53.29 -11.11 22.89
CA ASN A 1075 52.60 -12.02 23.81
C ASN A 1075 51.13 -12.27 23.47
N ASN A 1076 50.77 -12.17 22.17
CA ASN A 1076 49.40 -12.36 21.66
C ASN A 1076 48.31 -11.66 22.50
N PHE A 1077 48.57 -10.42 22.91
CA PHE A 1077 47.68 -9.60 23.76
C PHE A 1077 46.39 -9.14 23.03
N ILE A 1078 46.06 -9.78 21.92
CA ILE A 1078 44.88 -9.58 21.07
C ILE A 1078 44.04 -10.84 21.21
N GLY A 1079 43.06 -10.80 22.11
CA GLY A 1079 42.08 -11.88 22.25
C GLY A 1079 41.13 -11.95 21.06
N SER A 1080 40.45 -13.08 20.91
CA SER A 1080 39.37 -13.24 19.91
C SER A 1080 38.30 -12.13 20.07
N PRO A 1081 37.75 -11.59 18.96
CA PRO A 1081 36.71 -10.57 19.02
C PRO A 1081 35.53 -10.95 19.92
N GLY A 1082 35.32 -10.18 20.99
CA GLY A 1082 34.31 -10.45 22.01
C GLY A 1082 34.86 -11.00 23.33
N ASN A 1083 36.17 -11.23 23.48
CA ASN A 1083 36.73 -11.53 24.80
C ASN A 1083 36.72 -10.28 25.71
N THR A 1084 35.99 -10.36 26.82
CA THR A 1084 35.87 -9.30 27.84
C THR A 1084 36.83 -9.49 29.02
N THR A 1085 37.77 -10.44 28.97
CA THR A 1085 38.79 -10.63 30.03
C THR A 1085 39.50 -9.31 30.35
N HIS A 1086 39.42 -8.90 31.62
CA HIS A 1086 40.15 -7.78 32.21
C HIS A 1086 41.66 -8.00 32.13
N VAL A 1087 42.41 -6.93 31.83
CA VAL A 1087 43.89 -6.96 31.76
C VAL A 1087 44.55 -5.72 32.36
N GLY A 1088 43.76 -4.84 32.97
CA GLY A 1088 44.20 -3.57 33.52
C GLY A 1088 43.14 -2.48 33.40
N TYR A 1089 43.56 -1.22 33.54
CA TYR A 1089 42.65 -0.08 33.52
C TYR A 1089 43.29 1.17 32.92
N THR A 1090 42.42 2.13 32.59
CA THR A 1090 42.80 3.52 32.31
C THR A 1090 42.06 4.46 33.26
N ALA A 1091 42.63 5.63 33.54
CA ALA A 1091 42.04 6.66 34.38
C ALA A 1091 42.55 8.05 33.97
N LEU A 1092 41.79 9.11 34.26
CA LEU A 1092 42.18 10.49 33.96
C LEU A 1092 43.12 11.05 35.05
N TRP A 1093 44.09 11.87 34.63
CA TRP A 1093 44.99 12.64 35.49
C TRP A 1093 45.26 14.02 34.85
N GLY A 1094 45.73 14.97 35.66
CA GLY A 1094 45.88 16.38 35.26
C GLY A 1094 45.73 17.31 36.47
N PRO A 1095 45.76 18.64 36.29
CA PRO A 1095 45.57 19.61 37.36
C PRO A 1095 44.13 19.62 37.86
N GLU A 1096 43.17 19.13 37.06
CA GLU A 1096 41.77 19.03 37.45
C GLU A 1096 41.47 17.87 38.43
N PHE A 1097 42.47 17.03 38.78
CA PHE A 1097 42.27 15.80 39.56
C PHE A 1097 43.32 15.62 40.66
N THR A 1098 42.88 15.51 41.92
CA THR A 1098 43.67 14.81 42.94
C THR A 1098 43.80 13.32 42.60
N GLU A 1099 44.73 12.58 43.23
CA GLU A 1099 44.86 11.13 43.02
C GLU A 1099 43.53 10.38 43.26
N THR A 1100 42.82 10.71 44.33
CA THR A 1100 41.51 10.10 44.64
C THR A 1100 40.47 10.43 43.58
N GLN A 1101 40.43 11.66 43.05
CA GLN A 1101 39.51 12.05 41.98
C GLN A 1101 39.85 11.35 40.66
N GLY A 1102 41.14 11.31 40.30
CA GLY A 1102 41.62 10.68 39.08
C GLY A 1102 41.38 9.18 39.08
N ARG A 1103 41.78 8.45 40.13
CA ARG A 1103 41.49 7.00 40.27
C ARG A 1103 39.98 6.68 40.24
N ASN A 1104 39.12 7.59 40.73
CA ASN A 1104 37.67 7.43 40.65
C ASN A 1104 37.11 7.51 39.20
N THR A 1105 37.86 8.06 38.24
CA THR A 1105 37.52 8.03 36.79
C THR A 1105 37.90 6.72 36.09
N SER A 1106 38.39 5.72 36.83
CA SER A 1106 38.93 4.49 36.24
C SER A 1106 37.90 3.69 35.42
N ALA A 1107 38.38 3.16 34.29
CA ALA A 1107 37.64 2.27 33.41
C ALA A 1107 38.47 1.04 33.04
N ALA A 1108 37.83 -0.13 33.09
CA ALA A 1108 38.47 -1.41 32.77
C ALA A 1108 38.91 -1.50 31.31
N VAL A 1109 40.10 -2.07 31.12
CA VAL A 1109 40.72 -2.41 29.83
C VAL A 1109 40.72 -3.94 29.70
N THR A 1110 40.47 -4.42 28.48
CA THR A 1110 40.32 -5.85 28.15
C THR A 1110 41.25 -6.24 27.01
N GLN A 1111 41.31 -7.53 26.64
CA GLN A 1111 42.18 -8.10 25.59
C GLN A 1111 41.95 -7.59 24.14
N TRP A 1112 41.24 -6.48 23.98
CA TRP A 1112 41.21 -5.69 22.74
C TRP A 1112 41.27 -4.19 23.12
N PRO A 1113 42.46 -3.69 23.53
CA PRO A 1113 42.59 -2.41 24.23
C PRO A 1113 42.63 -1.22 23.27
N GLY A 1114 41.47 -0.85 22.73
CA GLY A 1114 41.21 0.54 22.30
C GLY A 1114 40.55 1.35 23.41
N ILE A 1115 40.79 2.65 23.48
CA ILE A 1115 40.18 3.56 24.48
C ILE A 1115 39.72 4.82 23.75
N SER A 1116 38.43 5.16 23.89
CA SER A 1116 37.89 6.46 23.47
C SER A 1116 37.60 7.32 24.70
N GLY A 1117 37.96 8.60 24.65
CA GLY A 1117 37.84 9.52 25.78
C GLY A 1117 38.00 10.96 25.33
N VAL A 1118 38.12 11.89 26.28
CA VAL A 1118 38.18 13.32 25.97
C VAL A 1118 39.62 13.81 25.80
N ASP A 1119 39.86 14.60 24.76
CA ASP A 1119 41.16 15.21 24.47
C ASP A 1119 41.53 16.33 25.46
N GLY A 1120 42.80 16.76 25.45
CA GLY A 1120 43.27 17.81 26.36
C GLY A 1120 43.18 17.43 27.85
N THR A 1121 43.23 16.14 28.15
CA THR A 1121 43.35 15.55 29.50
C THR A 1121 44.52 14.58 29.53
N GLY A 1122 45.07 14.31 30.72
CA GLY A 1122 46.03 13.23 30.91
C GLY A 1122 45.31 11.88 31.02
N TRP A 1123 45.76 10.88 30.28
CA TRP A 1123 45.29 9.50 30.41
C TRP A 1123 46.40 8.66 31.05
N TYR A 1124 46.11 7.98 32.15
CA TYR A 1124 46.97 6.98 32.77
C TYR A 1124 46.55 5.61 32.24
N PHE A 1125 47.50 4.74 31.92
CA PHE A 1125 47.23 3.41 31.39
C PHE A 1125 48.13 2.38 32.06
N LYS A 1126 47.53 1.37 32.70
CA LYS A 1126 48.22 0.31 33.43
C LYS A 1126 47.65 -1.04 33.06
N LEU A 1127 48.53 -2.04 32.92
CA LEU A 1127 48.19 -3.44 32.73
C LEU A 1127 48.56 -4.24 34.00
N ASP A 1128 47.81 -5.29 34.30
CA ASP A 1128 47.97 -6.05 35.55
C ASP A 1128 49.21 -6.94 35.55
N LYS A 1129 49.69 -7.35 34.37
CA LYS A 1129 50.96 -8.05 34.18
C LYS A 1129 52.20 -7.15 34.34
N GLY A 1130 52.02 -5.88 34.69
CA GLY A 1130 53.09 -4.86 34.71
C GLY A 1130 53.18 -4.07 33.40
N ALA A 1131 54.33 -3.47 33.14
CA ALA A 1131 54.53 -2.56 32.02
C ALA A 1131 55.27 -3.25 30.85
N PRO A 1132 54.70 -3.35 29.64
CA PRO A 1132 55.28 -4.15 28.57
C PRO A 1132 56.64 -3.61 28.07
N GLN A 1133 57.58 -4.51 27.77
CA GLN A 1133 58.87 -4.18 27.13
C GLN A 1133 58.71 -3.64 25.70
N PHE A 1134 57.59 -3.92 25.04
CA PHE A 1134 57.23 -3.29 23.78
C PHE A 1134 55.74 -2.92 23.78
N LEU A 1135 55.46 -1.63 23.58
CA LEU A 1135 54.10 -1.11 23.41
C LEU A 1135 54.00 -0.32 22.11
N ARG A 1136 52.95 -0.60 21.33
CA ARG A 1136 52.53 0.22 20.19
C ARG A 1136 51.23 0.96 20.55
N VAL A 1137 51.18 2.26 20.29
CA VAL A 1137 50.00 3.12 20.49
C VAL A 1137 49.64 3.81 19.17
N GLY A 1138 48.53 3.42 18.55
CA GLY A 1138 47.97 4.06 17.35
C GLY A 1138 47.02 5.20 17.69
N VAL A 1139 47.12 6.32 16.98
CA VAL A 1139 46.36 7.57 17.23
C VAL A 1139 45.10 7.69 16.36
N ALA A 1140 44.33 6.60 16.28
CA ALA A 1140 43.28 6.34 15.28
C ALA A 1140 42.18 7.42 15.15
N MET A 1141 41.82 8.11 16.22
CA MET A 1141 41.11 9.39 16.14
C MET A 1141 41.83 10.42 17.00
N LEU A 1142 42.64 11.23 16.34
CA LEU A 1142 43.21 12.50 16.82
C LEU A 1142 43.29 13.40 15.58
N MET A 1143 42.84 14.65 15.69
CA MET A 1143 42.96 15.66 14.63
C MET A 1143 44.31 16.39 14.75
N THR A 1144 44.73 17.05 13.66
CA THR A 1144 45.82 18.02 13.69
C THR A 1144 45.57 19.04 14.80
N ASN A 1145 46.62 19.36 15.57
CA ASN A 1145 46.56 20.24 16.75
C ASN A 1145 45.73 19.71 17.95
N ARG A 1146 45.28 18.45 17.96
CA ARG A 1146 44.69 17.78 19.14
C ARG A 1146 45.67 16.86 19.85
N THR A 1147 45.43 16.63 21.13
CA THR A 1147 46.41 16.00 22.04
C THR A 1147 45.76 15.10 23.09
N VAL A 1148 46.39 13.94 23.33
CA VAL A 1148 46.17 13.12 24.53
C VAL A 1148 47.53 12.93 25.20
N TYR A 1149 47.59 13.08 26.53
CA TYR A 1149 48.85 13.04 27.28
C TYR A 1149 48.90 11.73 28.07
N LEU A 1150 49.65 10.77 27.54
CA LEU A 1150 49.70 9.40 28.06
C LEU A 1150 50.78 9.29 29.15
N ALA A 1151 50.40 8.75 30.31
CA ALA A 1151 51.31 8.33 31.38
C ALA A 1151 51.29 6.81 31.55
N LEU A 1152 52.46 6.18 31.49
CA LEU A 1152 52.66 4.73 31.63
C LEU A 1152 53.58 4.45 32.83
N PRO A 1153 53.18 3.63 33.82
CA PRO A 1153 54.06 3.29 34.94
C PRO A 1153 55.20 2.37 34.47
N TYR A 1154 56.44 2.63 34.92
CA TYR A 1154 57.61 1.76 34.69
C TYR A 1154 58.56 1.84 35.90
N PRO A 1155 59.32 0.78 36.23
CA PRO A 1155 60.20 0.78 37.40
C PRO A 1155 61.41 1.70 37.22
N ALA A 1156 61.95 2.21 38.34
CA ALA A 1156 63.12 3.09 38.33
C ALA A 1156 64.32 2.40 37.65
N GLY A 1157 65.02 3.13 36.77
CA GLY A 1157 66.12 2.59 35.97
C GLY A 1157 65.72 1.99 34.62
N THR A 1158 64.42 1.92 34.26
CA THR A 1158 64.03 1.59 32.88
C THR A 1158 64.55 2.64 31.89
N THR A 1159 65.15 2.19 30.79
CA THR A 1159 65.53 3.03 29.64
C THR A 1159 64.60 2.77 28.46
N PHE A 1160 64.44 3.77 27.57
CA PHE A 1160 63.44 3.72 26.50
C PHE A 1160 64.03 4.11 25.13
N GLN A 1161 63.53 3.46 24.10
CA GLN A 1161 63.61 3.92 22.71
C GLN A 1161 62.19 4.13 22.21
N VAL A 1162 61.85 5.38 21.86
CA VAL A 1162 60.52 5.75 21.37
C VAL A 1162 60.62 6.27 19.94
N TYR A 1163 59.78 5.76 19.05
CA TYR A 1163 59.72 6.12 17.64
C TYR A 1163 58.30 6.54 17.25
N VAL A 1164 58.18 7.51 16.35
CA VAL A 1164 56.94 7.77 15.61
C VAL A 1164 57.05 7.14 14.23
N ASN A 1165 56.13 6.26 13.90
CA ASN A 1165 56.09 5.46 12.68
C ASN A 1165 54.75 5.68 11.95
N SER A 1166 54.70 5.58 10.61
CA SER A 1166 53.47 5.71 9.84
C SER A 1166 53.30 4.57 8.84
N THR A 1167 52.19 3.85 8.99
CA THR A 1167 51.90 2.57 8.31
C THR A 1167 51.80 2.69 6.78
N TRP A 1168 51.50 3.89 6.26
CA TRP A 1168 51.27 4.14 4.82
C TRP A 1168 52.30 5.07 4.18
N TRP A 1169 53.29 5.53 4.94
CA TRP A 1169 54.32 6.46 4.46
C TRP A 1169 55.67 5.74 4.49
N THR A 1170 56.07 5.16 3.36
CA THR A 1170 57.28 4.34 3.23
C THR A 1170 58.52 5.12 3.69
N GLY A 1171 59.22 4.63 4.71
CA GLY A 1171 60.38 5.30 5.31
C GLY A 1171 60.07 6.34 6.40
N TYR A 1172 58.80 6.60 6.73
CA TYR A 1172 58.42 7.51 7.83
C TYR A 1172 58.61 6.84 9.20
N ARG A 1173 59.86 6.74 9.65
CA ARG A 1173 60.23 6.43 11.04
C ARG A 1173 61.05 7.58 11.59
N ARG A 1174 60.47 8.38 12.48
CA ARG A 1174 61.14 9.49 13.16
C ARG A 1174 61.53 9.08 14.58
N ASN A 1175 62.78 9.38 14.95
CA ASN A 1175 63.24 9.29 16.33
C ASN A 1175 62.55 10.36 17.18
N THR A 1176 62.44 10.09 18.48
CA THR A 1176 61.91 11.06 19.46
C THR A 1176 62.97 11.35 20.52
N THR A 1177 62.92 12.55 21.09
CA THR A 1177 63.96 13.07 21.98
C THR A 1177 63.50 13.02 23.44
N GLN A 1178 64.34 12.47 24.31
CA GLN A 1178 64.13 12.57 25.76
C GLN A 1178 64.35 14.02 26.22
N VAL A 1179 63.45 14.54 27.06
CA VAL A 1179 63.60 15.84 27.72
C VAL A 1179 63.69 15.67 29.24
N ASP A 1180 64.24 16.67 29.92
CA ASP A 1180 64.49 16.66 31.37
C ASP A 1180 63.24 16.76 32.26
N SER A 1181 62.07 17.07 31.71
CA SER A 1181 60.86 17.37 32.50
C SER A 1181 59.55 17.08 31.74
N PRO A 1182 58.48 16.62 32.42
CA PRO A 1182 57.16 16.44 31.79
C PRO A 1182 56.58 17.73 31.21
N ALA A 1183 56.89 18.91 31.79
CA ALA A 1183 56.47 20.19 31.23
C ALA A 1183 57.00 20.42 29.79
N LYS A 1184 58.23 19.99 29.48
CA LYS A 1184 58.79 20.05 28.11
C LYS A 1184 58.22 18.99 27.16
N VAL A 1185 57.64 17.90 27.70
CA VAL A 1185 56.78 16.99 26.92
C VAL A 1185 55.45 17.68 26.63
N TRP A 1186 54.87 18.36 27.63
CA TRP A 1186 53.58 19.04 27.53
C TRP A 1186 53.61 20.21 26.53
N ALA A 1187 54.65 21.03 26.57
CA ALA A 1187 54.95 22.05 25.57
C ALA A 1187 55.52 21.48 24.24
N GLY A 1188 55.56 20.16 24.09
CA GLY A 1188 56.12 19.48 22.93
C GLY A 1188 55.24 19.50 21.67
N ASP A 1189 55.84 19.00 20.60
CA ASP A 1189 55.31 18.84 19.23
C ASP A 1189 54.82 17.41 18.94
N GLY A 1190 54.97 16.50 19.90
CA GLY A 1190 54.70 15.07 19.75
C GLY A 1190 55.92 14.20 19.45
N TYR A 1191 57.12 14.77 19.34
CA TYR A 1191 58.39 14.04 19.22
C TYR A 1191 59.23 14.08 20.51
N LYS A 1192 58.64 14.45 21.65
CA LYS A 1192 59.31 14.57 22.95
C LYS A 1192 58.70 13.62 23.98
N TRP A 1193 59.54 13.06 24.84
CA TRP A 1193 59.13 12.17 25.94
C TRP A 1193 59.99 12.37 27.19
N HIS A 1194 59.50 11.96 28.35
CA HIS A 1194 60.24 12.06 29.62
C HIS A 1194 59.96 10.85 30.50
N PHE A 1195 60.96 10.40 31.26
CA PHE A 1195 60.80 9.40 32.31
C PHE A 1195 61.29 9.97 33.65
N ASN A 1196 60.38 10.08 34.63
CA ASN A 1196 60.66 10.66 35.96
C ASN A 1196 61.21 9.63 36.98
N GLY A 1197 61.58 8.42 36.54
CA GLY A 1197 61.92 7.29 37.42
C GLY A 1197 60.72 6.43 37.88
N ARG A 1198 59.49 6.77 37.51
CA ARG A 1198 58.24 6.02 37.85
C ARG A 1198 57.22 5.94 36.71
N HIS A 1199 57.23 6.92 35.81
CA HIS A 1199 56.25 7.14 34.75
C HIS A 1199 56.93 7.64 33.48
N LEU A 1200 56.63 7.00 32.35
CA LEU A 1200 56.93 7.51 31.01
C LEU A 1200 55.77 8.42 30.58
N PHE A 1201 56.08 9.67 30.25
CA PHE A 1201 55.14 10.66 29.76
C PHE A 1201 55.32 10.89 28.26
N LEU A 1202 54.20 10.88 27.52
CA LEU A 1202 54.13 11.03 26.07
C LEU A 1202 53.02 12.00 25.69
N LYS A 1203 53.32 12.98 24.84
CA LYS A 1203 52.31 13.84 24.20
C LYS A 1203 51.95 13.24 22.85
N LEU A 1204 50.77 12.64 22.74
CA LEU A 1204 50.31 11.97 21.53
C LEU A 1204 49.58 12.97 20.63
N HIS A 1205 50.10 13.15 19.41
CA HIS A 1205 49.49 13.95 18.35
C HIS A 1205 49.21 13.07 17.14
N ASN A 1206 48.25 13.48 16.30
CA ASN A 1206 48.22 13.06 14.90
C ASN A 1206 48.88 14.14 14.02
N LEU A 1207 49.97 13.75 13.38
CA LEU A 1207 50.86 14.57 12.56
C LEU A 1207 50.64 14.32 11.06
N VAL A 1208 49.69 13.45 10.73
CA VAL A 1208 49.32 12.99 9.38
C VAL A 1208 47.81 13.21 9.11
N ALA A 1209 47.10 13.84 10.05
CA ALA A 1209 45.65 14.03 10.00
C ALA A 1209 45.20 14.86 8.79
N ASP A 1210 44.39 14.23 7.93
CA ASP A 1210 43.73 14.83 6.78
C ASP A 1210 42.43 15.54 7.21
N PRO A 1211 42.37 16.89 7.20
CA PRO A 1211 41.21 17.65 7.69
C PRO A 1211 39.95 17.43 6.83
N ASN A 1212 40.10 16.94 5.59
CA ASN A 1212 38.99 16.68 4.67
C ASN A 1212 38.14 15.48 5.08
N ARG A 1213 38.61 14.61 5.99
CA ARG A 1213 37.87 13.42 6.46
C ARG A 1213 36.78 13.73 7.50
N THR A 1214 36.63 14.99 7.91
CA THR A 1214 35.63 15.40 8.89
C THR A 1214 34.24 15.44 8.24
N PHE A 1215 33.33 14.57 8.66
CA PHE A 1215 31.94 14.58 8.22
C PHE A 1215 31.18 15.72 8.93
N ARG A 1216 30.63 16.67 8.16
CA ARG A 1216 29.91 17.85 8.67
C ARG A 1216 28.50 17.98 8.09
N ARG A 1217 27.53 18.36 8.94
CA ARG A 1217 26.15 18.73 8.57
C ARG A 1217 25.56 19.66 9.64
N ASP A 1218 24.86 20.71 9.20
CA ASP A 1218 24.10 21.65 10.05
C ASP A 1218 24.83 22.10 11.33
N GLY A 1219 26.10 22.48 11.18
CA GLY A 1219 26.97 22.92 12.29
C GLY A 1219 27.61 21.79 13.12
N ALA A 1220 27.02 20.60 13.12
CA ALA A 1220 27.58 19.42 13.80
C ALA A 1220 28.67 18.72 12.98
N HIS A 1221 29.63 18.09 13.67
CA HIS A 1221 30.71 17.34 13.05
C HIS A 1221 31.08 16.01 13.72
N ILE A 1222 31.52 15.08 12.89
CA ILE A 1222 32.15 13.81 13.24
C ILE A 1222 33.55 13.80 12.63
N LEU A 1223 34.57 13.63 13.47
CA LEU A 1223 35.97 13.60 13.04
C LEU A 1223 36.27 12.33 12.22
N GLY A 1224 37.25 12.42 11.33
CA GLY A 1224 37.68 11.30 10.50
C GLY A 1224 38.60 10.32 11.24
N ILE A 1225 38.63 9.06 10.78
CA ILE A 1225 39.57 8.05 11.27
C ILE A 1225 40.90 8.18 10.50
N GLU A 1226 42.02 8.09 11.22
CA GLU A 1226 43.37 8.07 10.67
C GLU A 1226 44.31 7.23 11.56
N ASP A 1227 44.36 5.91 11.31
CA ASP A 1227 45.20 4.92 12.03
C ASP A 1227 46.58 4.70 11.36
N SER A 1228 47.03 5.59 10.47
CA SER A 1228 48.38 5.53 9.88
C SER A 1228 49.48 5.58 10.94
N GLN A 1229 49.43 6.59 11.82
CA GLN A 1229 50.50 6.91 12.75
C GLN A 1229 50.43 6.05 14.02
N LYS A 1230 51.60 5.52 14.41
CA LYS A 1230 51.83 4.74 15.62
C LYS A 1230 53.06 5.25 16.37
N TYR A 1231 52.93 5.37 17.68
CA TYR A 1231 54.04 5.50 18.61
C TYR A 1231 54.50 4.09 18.99
N GLU A 1232 55.79 3.80 18.84
CA GLU A 1232 56.39 2.50 19.16
C GLU A 1232 57.43 2.70 20.26
N ILE A 1233 57.19 2.05 21.40
CA ILE A 1233 57.92 2.22 22.66
C ILE A 1233 58.60 0.88 22.96
N THR A 1234 59.92 0.85 22.91
CA THR A 1234 60.74 -0.26 23.43
C THR A 1234 61.31 0.17 24.79
N ALA A 1235 61.09 -0.65 25.82
CA ALA A 1235 61.51 -0.39 27.19
C ALA A 1235 62.43 -1.50 27.69
N THR A 1236 63.63 -1.14 28.16
CA THR A 1236 64.60 -2.05 28.76
C THR A 1236 64.44 -2.00 30.28
N CYS A 1237 63.83 -3.02 30.87
CA CYS A 1237 63.65 -3.09 32.33
C CYS A 1237 64.99 -3.28 33.06
N PRO A 1238 65.12 -2.82 34.33
CA PRO A 1238 66.21 -3.20 35.21
C PRO A 1238 66.36 -4.72 35.37
N ALA A 1239 67.58 -5.18 35.67
CA ALA A 1239 67.86 -6.59 35.96
C ALA A 1239 66.95 -7.13 37.09
N GLY A 1240 66.50 -8.37 36.96
CA GLY A 1240 65.57 -9.00 37.91
C GLY A 1240 64.12 -8.51 37.87
N THR A 1241 63.79 -7.42 37.16
CA THR A 1241 62.41 -6.87 37.09
C THR A 1241 61.59 -7.34 35.89
N THR A 1242 62.15 -8.18 35.01
CA THR A 1242 61.46 -8.67 33.80
C THR A 1242 60.73 -9.99 34.07
N THR A 1243 59.45 -10.06 33.70
CA THR A 1243 58.66 -11.30 33.68
C THR A 1243 58.94 -12.12 32.42
N ALA A 1244 58.73 -13.43 32.47
CA ALA A 1244 58.86 -14.31 31.29
C ALA A 1244 57.94 -13.90 30.12
N ASP A 1245 56.82 -13.22 30.41
CA ASP A 1245 55.88 -12.66 29.44
C ASP A 1245 56.39 -11.38 28.72
N GLY A 1246 57.57 -10.86 29.08
CA GLY A 1246 58.13 -9.64 28.49
C GLY A 1246 57.54 -8.33 29.06
N PHE A 1247 57.22 -8.29 30.36
CA PHE A 1247 56.78 -7.10 31.07
C PHE A 1247 57.77 -6.73 32.19
N CYS A 1248 57.95 -5.44 32.45
CA CYS A 1248 58.61 -4.94 33.64
C CYS A 1248 57.62 -4.94 34.83
N THR A 1249 57.97 -5.61 35.92
CA THR A 1249 57.23 -5.56 37.18
C THR A 1249 57.23 -4.14 37.74
N VAL A 1250 56.06 -3.58 38.03
CA VAL A 1250 55.91 -2.21 38.54
C VAL A 1250 54.72 -2.08 39.48
N ALA A 1251 54.87 -1.29 40.56
CA ALA A 1251 53.79 -0.97 41.49
C ALA A 1251 52.84 0.11 40.93
N ASP A 1252 51.59 0.14 41.42
CA ASP A 1252 50.53 1.06 40.99
C ASP A 1252 50.71 2.49 41.56
N ASN A 1253 51.80 3.13 41.17
CA ASN A 1253 52.10 4.52 41.53
C ASN A 1253 51.30 5.49 40.64
N TRP A 1254 50.62 6.46 41.24
CA TRP A 1254 49.87 7.49 40.53
C TRP A 1254 50.76 8.67 40.08
N PRO A 1255 50.51 9.30 38.91
CA PRO A 1255 51.17 10.55 38.52
C PRO A 1255 50.61 11.74 39.32
N THR A 1256 51.41 12.28 40.26
CA THR A 1256 51.03 13.40 41.13
C THR A 1256 51.08 14.76 40.40
N PRO A 1257 49.99 15.54 40.29
CA PRO A 1257 49.96 16.72 39.41
C PRO A 1257 50.91 17.86 39.83
N SER A 1258 51.14 18.05 41.13
CA SER A 1258 51.79 19.23 41.70
C SER A 1258 53.26 19.43 41.32
N SER A 1259 53.91 18.46 40.67
CA SER A 1259 55.29 18.54 40.20
C SER A 1259 55.45 18.63 38.68
N TYR A 1260 54.34 18.62 37.91
CA TYR A 1260 54.38 18.54 36.44
C TYR A 1260 53.65 19.68 35.71
N TRP A 1261 52.95 20.54 36.44
CA TRP A 1261 51.97 21.50 35.89
C TRP A 1261 52.31 22.97 36.18
N THR A 1262 53.43 23.42 35.63
CA THR A 1262 53.74 24.85 35.48
C THR A 1262 53.55 25.28 34.03
N PRO A 1263 52.40 25.87 33.64
CA PRO A 1263 52.33 26.61 32.40
C PRO A 1263 53.15 27.90 32.55
N THR A 1264 54.31 27.96 31.92
CA THR A 1264 54.87 29.26 31.53
C THR A 1264 53.92 29.90 30.51
N PRO A 1265 53.68 31.23 30.56
CA PRO A 1265 52.74 31.93 29.69
C PRO A 1265 52.95 31.70 28.18
#